data_AF-A0AAE6QEE9-F1
#
_entry.id   AF-A0AAE6QEE9-F1
#
_cell.length_a   1.000
_cell.length_b   1.000
_cell.length_c   1.000
_cell.angle_alpha   90.00
_cell.angle_beta   90.00
_cell.angle_gamma   90.00
#
_symmetry.space_group_name_H-M   'P 1'
#
loop_
_entity.id
_entity.type
_entity.pdbx_description
1 polymer ?
#
loop_
_entity_poly.entity_id
_entity_poly.type
_entity_poly.pdbx_seq_one_letter_code
_entity_poly.pdbx_strand_id
1 'polypeptide(L)'
;MSQYLLSFARQNLQGRSDAYLVLLWCMYQANQGKGRYSDHIKTHITAAADQLLGRNYQRIAARFKKVLDRKPELDRIPPSGLGTLEYLRVKNFRGFGEFGPDDTGTFIRFSKLKNIFYAPNGGGKSSLCEALEIGTTGDIKEAARRKTKVNQYIARGEVKPKLMLMGTDKLPVKRSISWSGCFIDRNRLQEFSLLGSKDTGSAESDVLATLFGLEELQEVISRFVRPESFSLKAFIRADQAEALNTLERARVSLGQLRRNRRAELHASISESCRLLGLRADQDFDVRRKVLRLRDTVEIHIRGAVRLRAARAPFAIPLKQVRRICAIAQRLLHRRADIEKVFLQRASEVNYRAVYEALSAIEQLQVGETCPACLTPLDHVVMNPFERAREQIKALGALESLKQSRQRNDVRIALWASRVATGVGAVKGNEHAGVPCPLNMDELEAELAKFHAATDRSEVGPYVLDSFLKLCARGADQIEDYLRACERMLQEVGQADAQAARLEERVTQLKEIDELLKLQFDRKKLAISEFKVANDQMTDLIKQKAALLNDAVDNSHFNQLLKDLEAEYRTLYRDLLDYKLGLEKARITGIEAKAAEYYRAINNHDDDHEQIASLTFDRQADSYRIKITSVDGSFLDAFAVLSEGHLRALGLSILLAMAEKNNFPLIVFDDVVNAIDTDHRSNIIDLFFSDAYLRRIQMVLTTHDRLFWERFCIIAQRHAQQVQYTSNVLSYTNKGILIIDHVGSFQEKILAALSVFDVRQALLYCRIWFESMVLEFCIENEVKVTAHFNKSQLKKSMYLQVSLEHTFSLVEPFIDYDLSYFNFIKNDLVNWGGQNQEHHAFDEGSLNFVHSKTSSEVVKIYDAIRYLECQLFTAKKRESGVKCLADLNGDIAWRQRKLAKLAKAPEEVQKEHHAALKALEKRAVELDQELQFIEQCLASAAQREQAKELP
;
A
#
# COMPACT_ATOMS: atom_id res chain seq x y z
N MET A 1 -10.97 -18.81 -4.05
CA MET A 1 -11.05 -18.47 -5.47
C MET A 1 -12.19 -19.27 -6.05
N SER A 2 -13.09 -18.66 -6.84
CA SER A 2 -14.22 -19.39 -7.42
C SER A 2 -13.73 -20.53 -8.30
N GLN A 3 -14.52 -21.60 -8.39
CA GLN A 3 -14.13 -22.79 -9.16
C GLN A 3 -13.99 -22.47 -10.65
N TYR A 4 -14.83 -21.56 -11.17
CA TYR A 4 -14.74 -21.04 -12.53
C TYR A 4 -13.40 -20.34 -12.79
N LEU A 5 -12.92 -19.53 -11.84
CA LEU A 5 -11.64 -18.82 -11.97
C LEU A 5 -10.45 -19.78 -11.86
N LEU A 6 -10.55 -20.82 -11.03
CA LEU A 6 -9.54 -21.88 -10.95
C LEU A 6 -9.47 -22.70 -12.25
N SER A 7 -10.62 -23.01 -12.86
CA SER A 7 -10.68 -23.70 -14.16
C SER A 7 -10.15 -22.81 -15.30
N PHE A 8 -10.48 -21.52 -15.29
CA PHE A 8 -9.90 -20.53 -16.20
C PHE A 8 -8.37 -20.44 -16.04
N ALA A 9 -7.87 -20.31 -14.81
CA ALA A 9 -6.44 -20.26 -14.54
C ALA A 9 -5.74 -21.55 -15.00
N ARG A 10 -6.31 -22.73 -14.73
CA ARG A 10 -5.75 -24.02 -15.17
C ARG A 10 -5.47 -24.05 -16.68
N GLN A 11 -6.33 -23.43 -17.49
CA GLN A 11 -6.22 -23.36 -18.95
C GLN A 11 -5.21 -22.30 -19.43
N ASN A 12 -4.93 -21.27 -18.62
CA ASN A 12 -4.16 -20.09 -19.00
C ASN A 12 -2.82 -19.93 -18.25
N LEU A 13 -2.32 -20.99 -17.60
CA LEU A 13 -1.03 -20.97 -16.87
C LEU A 13 0.19 -21.44 -17.69
N GLN A 14 0.01 -21.92 -18.93
CA GLN A 14 1.10 -22.36 -19.80
C GLN A 14 1.24 -21.47 -21.03
N GLY A 15 2.49 -21.19 -21.44
CA GLY A 15 2.80 -20.43 -22.65
C GLY A 15 2.41 -18.95 -22.59
N ARG A 16 2.18 -18.39 -21.41
CA ARG A 16 1.84 -16.99 -21.19
C ARG A 16 3.05 -16.18 -20.71
N SER A 17 3.04 -14.88 -20.99
CA SER A 17 4.08 -13.94 -20.57
C SER A 17 4.12 -13.77 -19.04
N ASP A 18 5.24 -13.31 -18.51
CA ASP A 18 5.39 -13.08 -17.07
C ASP A 18 4.41 -12.03 -16.55
N ALA A 19 4.13 -10.98 -17.33
CA ALA A 19 3.12 -9.98 -17.00
C ALA A 19 1.71 -10.59 -16.86
N TYR A 20 1.30 -11.50 -17.76
CA TYR A 20 0.03 -12.21 -17.64
C TYR A 20 -0.03 -13.08 -16.37
N LEU A 21 1.07 -13.77 -16.05
CA LEU A 21 1.16 -14.62 -14.85
C LEU A 21 1.15 -13.79 -13.55
N VAL A 22 1.76 -12.60 -13.56
CA VAL A 22 1.69 -11.64 -12.45
C VAL A 22 0.25 -11.22 -12.20
N LEU A 23 -0.53 -10.93 -13.25
CA LEU A 23 -1.94 -10.56 -13.11
C LEU A 23 -2.77 -11.70 -12.49
N LEU A 24 -2.59 -12.94 -12.96
CA LEU A 24 -3.24 -14.12 -12.37
C LEU A 24 -2.83 -14.32 -10.89
N TRP A 25 -1.57 -14.05 -10.56
CA TRP A 25 -1.08 -14.12 -9.18
C TRP A 25 -1.72 -13.04 -8.30
N CYS A 26 -1.81 -11.80 -8.78
CA CYS A 26 -2.48 -10.71 -8.09
C CYS A 26 -3.97 -11.04 -7.85
N MET A 27 -4.65 -11.66 -8.81
CA MET A 27 -6.03 -12.14 -8.63
C MET A 27 -6.13 -13.21 -7.53
N TYR A 28 -5.17 -14.15 -7.48
CA TYR A 28 -5.13 -15.16 -6.43
C TYR A 28 -4.98 -14.57 -5.03
N GLN A 29 -4.07 -13.60 -4.87
CA GLN A 29 -3.87 -12.88 -3.62
C GLN A 29 -5.10 -12.02 -3.25
N ALA A 30 -5.70 -11.35 -4.22
CA ALA A 30 -6.86 -10.48 -4.04
C ALA A 30 -8.14 -11.22 -3.66
N ASN A 31 -8.24 -12.53 -3.92
CA ASN A 31 -9.45 -13.30 -3.63
C ASN A 31 -9.76 -13.43 -2.12
N GLN A 32 -8.91 -12.92 -1.22
CA GLN A 32 -9.19 -12.79 0.21
C GLN A 32 -9.74 -11.41 0.61
N GLY A 33 -9.63 -10.39 -0.25
CA GLY A 33 -10.09 -9.02 -0.03
C GLY A 33 -11.39 -8.68 -0.76
N LYS A 34 -12.13 -7.69 -0.24
CA LYS A 34 -13.26 -7.05 -0.94
C LYS A 34 -12.73 -5.83 -1.69
N GLY A 35 -12.94 -5.74 -3.01
CA GLY A 35 -12.46 -4.62 -3.84
C GLY A 35 -12.38 -4.94 -5.33
N ARG A 36 -12.07 -3.93 -6.16
CA ARG A 36 -11.80 -4.11 -7.59
C ARG A 36 -10.42 -4.75 -7.78
N TYR A 37 -10.28 -5.63 -8.76
CA TYR A 37 -8.98 -6.26 -9.05
C TYR A 37 -7.94 -5.24 -9.51
N SER A 38 -8.37 -4.18 -10.19
CA SER A 38 -7.49 -3.08 -10.61
C SER A 38 -6.82 -2.39 -9.42
N ASP A 39 -7.53 -2.17 -8.32
CA ASP A 39 -6.96 -1.57 -7.12
C ASP A 39 -5.97 -2.51 -6.44
N HIS A 40 -6.29 -3.80 -6.34
CA HIS A 40 -5.39 -4.80 -5.78
C HIS A 40 -4.10 -4.96 -6.59
N ILE A 41 -4.20 -4.94 -7.93
CA ILE A 41 -3.02 -4.97 -8.81
C ILE A 41 -2.15 -3.73 -8.53
N LYS A 42 -2.75 -2.54 -8.47
CA LYS A 42 -2.04 -1.30 -8.13
C LYS A 42 -1.39 -1.35 -6.75
N THR A 43 -2.10 -1.83 -5.72
CA THR A 43 -1.54 -1.99 -4.37
C THR A 43 -0.36 -2.95 -4.35
N HIS A 44 -0.45 -4.07 -5.09
CA HIS A 44 0.64 -5.04 -5.17
C HIS A 44 1.86 -4.47 -5.93
N ILE A 45 1.63 -3.65 -6.95
CA ILE A 45 2.70 -2.90 -7.64
C ILE A 45 3.38 -1.92 -6.67
N THR A 46 2.63 -1.21 -5.84
CA THR A 46 3.19 -0.27 -4.85
C THR A 46 3.95 -0.98 -3.72
N ALA A 47 3.39 -2.06 -3.17
CA ALA A 47 3.92 -2.72 -1.98
C ALA A 47 5.08 -3.69 -2.25
N ALA A 48 5.17 -4.23 -3.48
CA ALA A 48 6.12 -5.29 -3.83
C ALA A 48 6.88 -5.02 -5.14
N ALA A 49 7.10 -3.74 -5.47
CA ALA A 49 7.75 -3.32 -6.73
C ALA A 49 9.08 -4.06 -7.00
N ASP A 50 9.94 -4.18 -5.99
CA ASP A 50 11.26 -4.79 -6.15
C ASP A 50 11.19 -6.34 -6.19
N GLN A 51 10.13 -6.93 -5.62
CA GLN A 51 9.90 -8.38 -5.69
C GLN A 51 9.28 -8.81 -7.03
N LEU A 52 8.68 -7.89 -7.80
CA LEU A 52 8.12 -8.19 -9.12
C LEU A 52 9.21 -8.54 -10.13
N LEU A 53 10.40 -7.93 -10.06
CA LEU A 53 11.51 -8.21 -10.98
C LEU A 53 12.31 -9.47 -10.59
N GLY A 54 12.35 -9.83 -9.30
CA GLY A 54 13.17 -10.94 -8.78
C GLY A 54 12.49 -12.32 -8.72
N ARG A 55 11.16 -12.42 -8.97
CA ARG A 55 10.41 -13.67 -8.87
C ARG A 55 10.24 -14.35 -10.22
N ASN A 56 10.51 -15.66 -10.28
CA ASN A 56 10.25 -16.47 -11.46
C ASN A 56 8.78 -16.92 -11.50
N TYR A 57 7.94 -16.15 -12.16
CA TYR A 57 6.50 -16.41 -12.27
C TYR A 57 6.18 -17.67 -13.08
N GLN A 58 7.01 -18.05 -14.05
CA GLN A 58 6.88 -19.31 -14.79
C GLN A 58 6.95 -20.53 -13.86
N ARG A 59 7.90 -20.53 -12.91
CA ARG A 59 8.04 -21.63 -11.94
C ARG A 59 6.85 -21.70 -10.97
N ILE A 60 6.34 -20.54 -10.55
CA ILE A 60 5.13 -20.46 -9.70
C ILE A 60 3.92 -21.00 -10.47
N ALA A 61 3.73 -20.59 -11.72
CA ALA A 61 2.65 -21.04 -12.57
C ALA A 61 2.69 -22.56 -12.81
N ALA A 62 3.87 -23.12 -13.08
CA ALA A 62 4.04 -24.56 -13.24
C ALA A 62 3.69 -25.35 -11.97
N ARG A 63 4.09 -24.86 -10.78
CA ARG A 63 3.72 -25.48 -9.50
C ARG A 63 2.22 -25.38 -9.25
N PHE A 64 1.62 -24.22 -9.53
CA PHE A 64 0.20 -24.00 -9.33
C PHE A 64 -0.63 -24.87 -10.28
N LYS A 65 -0.23 -24.99 -11.56
CA LYS A 65 -0.86 -25.89 -12.53
C LYS A 65 -0.85 -27.34 -12.07
N LYS A 66 0.28 -27.86 -11.55
CA LYS A 66 0.35 -29.22 -10.98
C LYS A 66 -0.64 -29.45 -9.84
N VAL A 67 -0.98 -28.42 -9.07
CA VAL A 67 -1.99 -28.51 -8.00
C VAL A 67 -3.40 -28.53 -8.61
N LEU A 68 -3.66 -27.70 -9.62
CA LEU A 68 -4.97 -27.64 -10.28
C LEU A 68 -5.27 -28.89 -11.12
N ASP A 69 -4.27 -29.49 -11.77
CA ASP A 69 -4.43 -30.73 -12.55
C ASP A 69 -4.76 -31.95 -11.67
N ARG A 70 -4.50 -31.88 -10.36
CA ARG A 70 -4.88 -32.92 -9.39
C ARG A 70 -6.32 -32.80 -8.88
N LYS A 71 -7.07 -31.80 -9.34
CA LYS A 71 -8.45 -31.51 -8.91
C LYS A 71 -9.45 -31.89 -10.02
N PRO A 72 -9.96 -33.13 -10.03
CA PRO A 72 -10.94 -33.58 -11.03
C PRO A 72 -12.26 -32.80 -10.95
N GLU A 73 -12.56 -32.15 -9.82
CA GLU A 73 -13.71 -31.25 -9.71
C GLU A 73 -13.64 -30.04 -10.65
N LEU A 74 -12.45 -29.66 -11.17
CA LEU A 74 -12.30 -28.53 -12.09
C LEU A 74 -12.60 -28.86 -13.56
N ASP A 75 -12.89 -30.13 -13.87
CA ASP A 75 -13.19 -30.57 -15.23
C ASP A 75 -14.58 -30.08 -15.69
N ARG A 76 -14.67 -29.69 -16.97
CA ARG A 76 -15.87 -29.09 -17.56
C ARG A 76 -17.02 -30.07 -17.75
N ILE A 77 -16.71 -31.37 -17.82
CA ILE A 77 -17.70 -32.44 -18.02
C ILE A 77 -18.12 -32.91 -16.63
N PRO A 78 -19.43 -32.99 -16.31
CA PRO A 78 -19.85 -33.60 -15.07
C PRO A 78 -19.21 -34.99 -14.96
N PRO A 79 -18.54 -35.32 -13.86
CA PRO A 79 -17.87 -36.61 -13.73
C PRO A 79 -18.90 -37.71 -13.96
N SER A 80 -18.58 -38.73 -14.77
CA SER A 80 -19.41 -39.92 -14.86
C SER A 80 -19.60 -40.50 -13.45
N GLY A 81 -20.82 -40.53 -12.90
CA GLY A 81 -21.05 -41.17 -11.60
C GLY A 81 -22.12 -40.62 -10.67
N LEU A 82 -22.90 -39.58 -11.00
CA LEU A 82 -24.13 -39.35 -10.23
C LEU A 82 -25.16 -40.38 -10.69
N GLY A 83 -25.43 -41.40 -9.89
CA GLY A 83 -26.55 -42.32 -10.09
C GLY A 83 -27.85 -41.75 -9.50
N THR A 84 -28.94 -42.50 -9.61
CA THR A 84 -30.15 -42.21 -8.83
C THR A 84 -29.84 -42.39 -7.33
N LEU A 85 -30.45 -41.56 -6.49
CA LEU A 85 -30.30 -41.58 -5.04
C LEU A 85 -31.09 -42.75 -4.44
N GLU A 86 -30.49 -43.46 -3.49
CA GLU A 86 -31.17 -44.51 -2.72
C GLU A 86 -31.73 -43.94 -1.41
N TYR A 87 -30.89 -43.26 -0.63
CA TYR A 87 -31.30 -42.64 0.62
C TYR A 87 -30.40 -41.46 1.03
N LEU A 88 -30.95 -40.60 1.86
CA LEU A 88 -30.27 -39.50 2.55
C LEU A 88 -30.41 -39.70 4.06
N ARG A 89 -29.31 -39.57 4.80
CA ARG A 89 -29.30 -39.55 6.26
C ARG A 89 -28.67 -38.25 6.76
N VAL A 90 -29.43 -37.49 7.54
CA VAL A 90 -29.03 -36.15 7.99
C VAL A 90 -29.20 -36.00 9.50
N LYS A 91 -28.18 -35.50 10.18
CA LYS A 91 -28.18 -35.22 11.62
C LYS A 91 -27.61 -33.83 11.90
N ASN A 92 -28.26 -33.07 12.76
CA ASN A 92 -27.82 -31.74 13.23
C ASN A 92 -27.45 -30.76 12.11
N PHE A 93 -28.19 -30.82 11.01
CA PHE A 93 -28.10 -29.93 9.86
C PHE A 93 -29.32 -29.00 9.89
N ARG A 94 -29.19 -27.75 9.46
CA ARG A 94 -30.31 -26.79 9.31
C ARG A 94 -31.66 -27.47 9.00
N GLY A 95 -32.62 -27.39 9.92
CA GLY A 95 -33.93 -28.05 9.83
C GLY A 95 -33.99 -29.48 10.42
N PHE A 96 -32.95 -30.28 10.28
CA PHE A 96 -32.81 -31.64 10.84
C PHE A 96 -32.13 -31.63 12.22
N GLY A 97 -32.65 -32.38 13.17
CA GLY A 97 -32.10 -32.38 14.54
C GLY A 97 -31.76 -33.78 14.99
N GLU A 98 -31.76 -33.99 16.30
CA GLU A 98 -31.54 -35.29 16.92
C GLU A 98 -32.60 -35.52 18.01
N PHE A 99 -33.08 -36.75 18.11
CA PHE A 99 -34.05 -37.16 19.13
C PHE A 99 -33.38 -37.66 20.42
N GLY A 100 -32.13 -38.13 20.33
CA GLY A 100 -31.31 -38.62 21.46
C GLY A 100 -29.84 -38.91 21.08
N PRO A 101 -29.01 -39.37 22.04
CA PRO A 101 -27.58 -39.64 21.82
C PRO A 101 -27.31 -40.80 20.85
N ASP A 102 -28.15 -41.83 20.87
CA ASP A 102 -28.10 -42.98 19.95
C ASP A 102 -28.78 -42.71 18.60
N ASP A 103 -29.40 -41.54 18.44
CA ASP A 103 -30.01 -41.14 17.19
C ASP A 103 -28.92 -40.89 16.15
N THR A 104 -29.15 -41.42 14.98
CA THR A 104 -28.24 -41.39 13.84
C THR A 104 -28.70 -40.40 12.78
N GLY A 105 -29.77 -39.64 13.07
CA GLY A 105 -30.36 -38.61 12.23
C GLY A 105 -31.55 -39.12 11.41
N THR A 106 -32.30 -38.17 10.85
CA THR A 106 -33.44 -38.44 9.96
C THR A 106 -32.99 -39.23 8.74
N PHE A 107 -33.66 -40.35 8.47
CA PHE A 107 -33.42 -41.22 7.33
C PHE A 107 -34.53 -41.03 6.30
N ILE A 108 -34.16 -40.73 5.06
CA ILE A 108 -35.06 -40.46 3.95
C ILE A 108 -34.74 -41.43 2.83
N ARG A 109 -35.71 -42.23 2.40
CA ARG A 109 -35.56 -43.16 1.28
C ARG A 109 -36.18 -42.57 0.01
N PHE A 110 -35.47 -42.71 -1.10
CA PHE A 110 -35.97 -42.27 -2.41
C PHE A 110 -36.41 -43.46 -3.27
N SER A 111 -37.50 -43.27 -4.00
CA SER A 111 -37.91 -44.11 -5.12
C SER A 111 -37.03 -43.86 -6.34
N LYS A 112 -36.95 -44.85 -7.24
CA LYS A 112 -36.12 -44.83 -8.45
C LYS A 112 -36.49 -43.71 -9.43
N LEU A 113 -37.78 -43.35 -9.51
CA LEU A 113 -38.26 -42.35 -10.46
C LEU A 113 -38.84 -41.13 -9.75
N LYS A 114 -40.02 -41.20 -9.15
CA LYS A 114 -40.72 -40.00 -8.69
C LYS A 114 -40.73 -39.89 -7.16
N ASN A 115 -40.39 -38.74 -6.62
CA ASN A 115 -40.43 -38.47 -5.18
C ASN A 115 -41.06 -37.10 -4.97
N ILE A 116 -42.19 -37.03 -4.29
CA ILE A 116 -42.86 -35.76 -3.99
C ILE A 116 -42.93 -35.54 -2.47
N PHE A 117 -42.61 -34.31 -2.06
CA PHE A 117 -42.58 -33.87 -0.67
C PHE A 117 -43.49 -32.65 -0.50
N TYR A 118 -44.58 -32.82 0.25
CA TYR A 118 -45.46 -31.73 0.62
C TYR A 118 -45.08 -31.17 2.00
N ALA A 119 -45.04 -29.85 2.12
CA ALA A 119 -44.96 -29.22 3.44
C ALA A 119 -45.52 -27.79 3.42
N PRO A 120 -46.14 -27.32 4.51
CA PRO A 120 -46.47 -25.90 4.66
C PRO A 120 -45.20 -25.04 4.73
N ASN A 121 -45.37 -23.72 4.69
CA ASN A 121 -44.25 -22.79 4.85
C ASN A 121 -43.56 -22.99 6.20
N GLY A 122 -42.22 -23.09 6.19
CA GLY A 122 -41.45 -23.45 7.38
C GLY A 122 -41.38 -24.96 7.70
N GLY A 123 -42.04 -25.83 6.93
CA GLY A 123 -42.06 -27.29 7.17
C GLY A 123 -40.76 -28.04 6.82
N GLY A 124 -39.70 -27.35 6.39
CA GLY A 124 -38.39 -27.98 6.12
C GLY A 124 -38.08 -28.35 4.66
N LYS A 125 -38.87 -27.87 3.69
CA LYS A 125 -38.64 -28.11 2.24
C LYS A 125 -37.26 -27.66 1.77
N SER A 126 -36.92 -26.40 2.01
CA SER A 126 -35.61 -25.85 1.62
C SER A 126 -34.48 -26.57 2.34
N SER A 127 -34.66 -26.95 3.60
CA SER A 127 -33.66 -27.74 4.35
C SER A 127 -33.39 -29.11 3.70
N LEU A 128 -34.42 -29.79 3.18
CA LEU A 128 -34.26 -31.03 2.42
C LEU A 128 -33.47 -30.79 1.11
N CYS A 129 -33.86 -29.76 0.34
CA CYS A 129 -33.20 -29.41 -0.91
C CYS A 129 -31.73 -28.99 -0.67
N GLU A 130 -31.45 -28.19 0.35
CA GLU A 130 -30.11 -27.77 0.77
C GLU A 130 -29.23 -28.96 1.22
N ALA A 131 -29.82 -29.95 1.91
CA ALA A 131 -29.12 -31.18 2.30
C ALA A 131 -28.75 -32.02 1.06
N LEU A 132 -29.64 -32.11 0.07
CA LEU A 132 -29.35 -32.74 -1.21
C LEU A 132 -28.31 -31.95 -2.02
N GLU A 133 -28.39 -30.63 -2.02
CA GLU A 133 -27.47 -29.75 -2.74
C GLU A 133 -26.05 -29.90 -2.19
N ILE A 134 -25.83 -29.72 -0.89
CA ILE A 134 -24.50 -29.90 -0.30
C ILE A 134 -23.98 -31.35 -0.40
N GLY A 135 -24.90 -32.32 -0.38
CA GLY A 135 -24.58 -33.74 -0.54
C GLY A 135 -24.04 -34.08 -1.93
N THR A 136 -24.49 -33.36 -2.96
CA THR A 136 -24.17 -33.60 -4.37
C THR A 136 -23.15 -32.62 -4.93
N THR A 137 -23.21 -31.34 -4.59
CA THR A 137 -22.33 -30.28 -5.13
C THR A 137 -21.18 -29.93 -4.19
N GLY A 138 -21.39 -30.07 -2.88
CA GLY A 138 -20.46 -29.62 -1.83
C GLY A 138 -20.60 -28.14 -1.47
N ASP A 139 -21.54 -27.43 -2.08
CA ASP A 139 -21.84 -26.02 -1.80
C ASP A 139 -23.36 -25.81 -1.72
N ILE A 140 -23.81 -24.64 -1.25
CA ILE A 140 -25.22 -24.27 -1.19
C ILE A 140 -25.38 -22.87 -1.77
N LYS A 141 -26.12 -22.74 -2.87
CA LYS A 141 -26.32 -21.43 -3.53
C LYS A 141 -26.95 -20.39 -2.61
N GLU A 142 -27.94 -20.79 -1.82
CA GLU A 142 -28.61 -19.89 -0.88
C GLU A 142 -27.67 -19.37 0.23
N ALA A 143 -26.68 -20.17 0.65
CA ALA A 143 -25.67 -19.71 1.60
C ALA A 143 -24.80 -18.59 1.00
N ALA A 144 -24.41 -18.74 -0.26
CA ALA A 144 -23.66 -17.74 -1.02
C ALA A 144 -24.49 -16.46 -1.20
N ARG A 145 -25.77 -16.57 -1.55
CA ARG A 145 -26.72 -15.43 -1.68
C ARG A 145 -26.83 -14.63 -0.37
N ARG A 146 -26.90 -15.33 0.77
CA ARG A 146 -26.92 -14.70 2.10
C ARG A 146 -25.55 -14.29 2.63
N LYS A 147 -24.49 -14.38 1.82
CA LYS A 147 -23.11 -14.00 2.16
C LYS A 147 -22.63 -14.68 3.45
N THR A 148 -23.09 -15.91 3.69
CA THR A 148 -22.79 -16.69 4.90
C THR A 148 -21.94 -17.90 4.53
N LYS A 149 -20.91 -18.23 5.33
CA LYS A 149 -20.10 -19.42 5.08
C LYS A 149 -20.97 -20.68 5.21
N VAL A 150 -20.83 -21.65 4.29
CA VAL A 150 -21.61 -22.90 4.27
C VAL A 150 -21.63 -23.56 5.65
N ASN A 151 -20.47 -23.72 6.31
CA ASN A 151 -20.37 -24.33 7.65
C ASN A 151 -21.21 -23.61 8.72
N GLN A 152 -21.35 -22.29 8.64
CA GLN A 152 -22.20 -21.51 9.55
C GLN A 152 -23.67 -21.59 9.13
N TYR A 153 -23.94 -21.60 7.83
CA TYR A 153 -25.28 -21.66 7.26
C TYR A 153 -26.00 -22.97 7.62
N ILE A 154 -25.29 -24.10 7.56
CA ILE A 154 -25.84 -25.44 7.81
C ILE A 154 -25.91 -25.81 9.29
N ALA A 155 -25.31 -25.01 10.18
CA ALA A 155 -25.21 -25.35 11.59
C ALA A 155 -26.59 -25.30 12.27
N ARG A 156 -26.86 -26.30 13.12
CA ARG A 156 -27.98 -26.28 14.06
C ARG A 156 -27.41 -26.40 15.48
N GLY A 157 -27.27 -25.26 16.14
CA GLY A 157 -26.59 -25.18 17.44
C GLY A 157 -25.08 -25.39 17.31
N GLU A 158 -24.45 -25.93 18.36
CA GLU A 158 -22.98 -26.07 18.47
C GLU A 158 -22.45 -27.42 17.94
N VAL A 159 -23.34 -28.37 17.65
CA VAL A 159 -22.95 -29.73 17.23
C VAL A 159 -22.66 -29.77 15.72
N LYS A 160 -21.58 -30.47 15.33
CA LYS A 160 -21.22 -30.61 13.91
C LYS A 160 -22.29 -31.40 13.12
N PRO A 161 -22.73 -30.91 11.95
CA PRO A 161 -23.68 -31.62 11.10
C PRO A 161 -23.06 -32.90 10.54
N LYS A 162 -23.86 -33.96 10.44
CA LYS A 162 -23.49 -35.21 9.74
C LYS A 162 -24.47 -35.45 8.61
N LEU A 163 -23.95 -35.64 7.40
CA LEU A 163 -24.74 -35.88 6.20
C LEU A 163 -24.14 -37.04 5.41
N MET A 164 -24.98 -38.01 5.06
CA MET A 164 -24.63 -39.16 4.24
C MET A 164 -25.66 -39.31 3.13
N LEU A 165 -25.20 -39.21 1.89
CA LEU A 165 -26.02 -39.37 0.69
C LEU A 165 -25.48 -40.56 -0.11
N MET A 166 -26.34 -41.54 -0.37
CA MET A 166 -25.98 -42.78 -1.06
C MET A 166 -26.73 -42.90 -2.39
N GLY A 167 -26.00 -43.34 -3.42
CA GLY A 167 -26.59 -43.73 -4.71
C GLY A 167 -27.17 -45.14 -4.66
N THR A 168 -27.97 -45.49 -5.67
CA THR A 168 -28.52 -46.85 -5.88
C THR A 168 -27.45 -47.89 -6.21
N ASP A 169 -26.25 -47.45 -6.57
CA ASP A 169 -25.03 -48.25 -6.68
C ASP A 169 -24.42 -48.62 -5.31
N LYS A 170 -25.03 -48.18 -4.21
CA LYS A 170 -24.57 -48.34 -2.82
C LYS A 170 -23.21 -47.68 -2.56
N LEU A 171 -22.84 -46.68 -3.35
CA LEU A 171 -21.65 -45.88 -3.12
C LEU A 171 -22.04 -44.47 -2.63
N PRO A 172 -21.20 -43.82 -1.80
CA PRO A 172 -21.41 -42.44 -1.42
C PRO A 172 -21.26 -41.53 -2.64
N VAL A 173 -22.19 -40.59 -2.80
CA VAL A 173 -22.19 -39.67 -3.95
C VAL A 173 -20.94 -38.79 -3.92
N LYS A 174 -20.18 -38.78 -5.03
CA LYS A 174 -19.01 -37.93 -5.19
C LYS A 174 -19.44 -36.49 -5.48
N ARG A 175 -19.06 -35.57 -4.59
CA ARG A 175 -19.41 -34.15 -4.67
C ARG A 175 -18.77 -33.48 -5.89
N SER A 176 -19.57 -32.73 -6.66
CA SER A 176 -19.09 -31.89 -7.77
C SER A 176 -20.06 -30.75 -8.08
N ILE A 177 -19.54 -29.53 -8.24
CA ILE A 177 -20.33 -28.34 -8.61
C ILE A 177 -21.06 -28.50 -9.95
N SER A 178 -20.57 -29.40 -10.83
CA SER A 178 -21.19 -29.67 -12.13
C SER A 178 -22.62 -30.19 -12.00
N TRP A 179 -23.00 -30.73 -10.84
CA TRP A 179 -24.36 -31.18 -10.52
C TRP A 179 -25.30 -30.05 -10.10
N SER A 180 -24.83 -28.80 -10.00
CA SER A 180 -25.68 -27.63 -9.70
C SER A 180 -26.79 -27.39 -10.73
N GLY A 181 -26.66 -27.95 -11.93
CA GLY A 181 -27.69 -27.97 -12.98
C GLY A 181 -28.86 -28.90 -12.70
N CYS A 182 -28.70 -29.88 -11.79
CA CYS A 182 -29.79 -30.76 -11.35
C CYS A 182 -30.77 -30.05 -10.40
N PHE A 183 -30.38 -28.92 -9.81
CA PHE A 183 -31.18 -28.17 -8.85
C PHE A 183 -31.84 -26.98 -9.55
N ILE A 184 -33.17 -27.03 -9.59
CA ILE A 184 -34.04 -25.96 -10.07
C ILE A 184 -34.76 -25.42 -8.84
N ASP A 185 -34.50 -24.16 -8.51
CA ASP A 185 -35.08 -23.50 -7.35
C ASP A 185 -36.02 -22.36 -7.78
N ARG A 186 -37.00 -22.05 -6.93
CA ARG A 186 -37.97 -20.98 -7.15
C ARG A 186 -37.32 -19.60 -7.34
N ASN A 187 -36.29 -19.28 -6.55
CA ASN A 187 -35.67 -17.95 -6.56
C ASN A 187 -34.96 -17.66 -7.88
N ARG A 188 -34.33 -18.67 -8.49
CA ARG A 188 -33.64 -18.59 -9.78
C ARG A 188 -34.60 -18.31 -10.93
N LEU A 189 -35.80 -18.89 -10.90
CA LEU A 189 -36.85 -18.58 -11.90
C LEU A 189 -37.41 -17.17 -11.69
N GLN A 190 -37.62 -16.77 -10.43
CA GLN A 190 -38.12 -15.44 -10.11
C GLN A 190 -37.11 -14.35 -10.48
N GLU A 191 -35.82 -14.57 -10.23
CA GLU A 191 -34.77 -13.66 -10.68
C GLU A 191 -34.70 -13.60 -12.20
N PHE A 192 -34.79 -14.76 -12.88
CA PHE A 192 -34.86 -14.80 -14.33
C PHE A 192 -36.01 -13.96 -14.88
N SER A 193 -37.21 -14.02 -14.30
CA SER A 193 -38.36 -13.23 -14.76
C SER A 193 -38.27 -11.74 -14.46
N LEU A 194 -37.44 -11.34 -13.49
CA LEU A 194 -37.27 -9.93 -13.08
C LEU A 194 -36.01 -9.27 -13.68
N LEU A 195 -35.16 -10.03 -14.38
CA LEU A 195 -33.94 -9.52 -15.01
C LEU A 195 -34.31 -8.49 -16.11
N GLY A 196 -33.84 -7.25 -15.91
CA GLY A 196 -34.14 -6.10 -16.76
C GLY A 196 -35.11 -5.07 -16.14
N SER A 197 -35.70 -5.36 -14.98
CA SER A 197 -36.43 -4.35 -14.20
C SER A 197 -35.47 -3.48 -13.37
N LYS A 198 -35.87 -2.23 -13.09
CA LYS A 198 -35.10 -1.32 -12.20
C LYS A 198 -34.95 -1.87 -10.76
N ASP A 199 -35.82 -2.80 -10.37
CA ASP A 199 -35.94 -3.28 -8.99
C ASP A 199 -34.84 -4.28 -8.59
N THR A 200 -34.19 -4.93 -9.56
CA THR A 200 -33.12 -5.92 -9.27
C THR A 200 -31.72 -5.31 -9.26
N GLY A 201 -31.54 -4.08 -9.77
CA GLY A 201 -30.22 -3.42 -9.88
C GLY A 201 -29.19 -4.18 -10.74
N SER A 202 -29.63 -5.20 -11.47
CA SER A 202 -28.80 -6.06 -12.32
C SER A 202 -28.80 -5.56 -13.77
N ALA A 203 -27.67 -5.69 -14.46
CA ALA A 203 -27.59 -5.26 -15.85
C ALA A 203 -28.34 -6.25 -16.76
N GLU A 204 -29.07 -5.75 -17.75
CA GLU A 204 -29.82 -6.59 -18.70
C GLU A 204 -28.92 -7.59 -19.47
N SER A 205 -27.59 -7.40 -19.47
CA SER A 205 -26.61 -8.33 -20.02
C SER A 205 -26.45 -9.65 -19.25
N ASP A 206 -27.07 -9.78 -18.07
CA ASP A 206 -26.77 -10.83 -17.09
C ASP A 206 -27.80 -11.99 -17.08
N VAL A 207 -28.80 -11.93 -17.96
CA VAL A 207 -29.95 -12.84 -18.02
C VAL A 207 -29.56 -14.33 -18.03
N LEU A 208 -28.69 -14.73 -18.96
CA LEU A 208 -28.28 -16.14 -19.08
C LEU A 208 -27.29 -16.57 -18.01
N ALA A 209 -26.54 -15.63 -17.43
CA ALA A 209 -25.59 -15.94 -16.36
C ALA A 209 -26.33 -16.41 -15.11
N THR A 210 -27.42 -15.74 -14.73
CA THR A 210 -28.32 -16.15 -13.65
C THR A 210 -28.99 -17.50 -13.96
N LEU A 211 -29.55 -17.63 -15.16
CA LEU A 211 -30.25 -18.87 -15.53
C LEU A 211 -29.31 -20.07 -15.56
N PHE A 212 -28.03 -19.93 -15.92
CA PHE A 212 -27.09 -21.05 -15.94
C PHE A 212 -26.20 -21.17 -14.70
N GLY A 213 -26.30 -20.27 -13.71
CA GLY A 213 -25.43 -20.28 -12.53
C GLY A 213 -23.97 -19.92 -12.84
N LEU A 214 -23.77 -18.88 -13.66
CA LEU A 214 -22.49 -18.22 -13.94
C LEU A 214 -22.33 -16.89 -13.19
N GLU A 215 -23.18 -16.63 -12.20
CA GLU A 215 -23.21 -15.42 -11.37
C GLU A 215 -21.83 -15.10 -10.76
N GLU A 216 -21.15 -16.11 -10.19
CA GLU A 216 -19.82 -15.92 -9.61
C GLU A 216 -18.77 -15.49 -10.64
N LEU A 217 -18.83 -16.03 -11.86
CA LEU A 217 -17.91 -15.66 -12.94
C LEU A 217 -18.18 -14.23 -13.39
N GLN A 218 -19.45 -13.85 -13.48
CA GLN A 218 -19.86 -12.48 -13.80
C GLN A 218 -19.44 -11.49 -12.70
N GLU A 219 -19.55 -11.86 -11.42
CA GLU A 219 -19.05 -11.05 -10.30
C GLU A 219 -17.53 -10.85 -10.38
N VAL A 220 -16.79 -11.90 -10.78
CA VAL A 220 -15.35 -11.77 -10.99
C VAL A 220 -15.06 -10.78 -12.12
N ILE A 221 -15.77 -10.87 -13.25
CA ILE A 221 -15.59 -9.97 -14.41
C ILE A 221 -15.98 -8.53 -14.04
N SER A 222 -17.04 -8.32 -13.26
CA SER A 222 -17.50 -6.97 -12.86
C SER A 222 -16.53 -6.25 -11.91
N ARG A 223 -15.68 -7.01 -11.20
CA ARG A 223 -14.57 -6.45 -10.39
C ARG A 223 -13.40 -5.94 -11.25
N PHE A 224 -13.35 -6.26 -12.54
CA PHE A 224 -12.40 -5.66 -13.47
C PHE A 224 -12.94 -4.32 -13.98
N VAL A 225 -12.03 -3.36 -14.11
CA VAL A 225 -12.31 -2.13 -14.82
C VAL A 225 -12.08 -2.38 -16.31
N ARG A 226 -12.84 -1.71 -17.18
CA ARG A 226 -12.65 -1.84 -18.63
C ARG A 226 -11.19 -1.55 -19.03
N PRO A 227 -10.64 -2.25 -20.05
CA PRO A 227 -9.25 -2.10 -20.48
C PRO A 227 -8.81 -0.67 -20.80
N GLU A 228 -9.74 0.21 -21.21
CA GLU A 228 -9.47 1.62 -21.53
C GLU A 228 -9.22 2.46 -20.26
N SER A 229 -9.84 2.07 -19.15
CA SER A 229 -9.76 2.77 -17.87
C SER A 229 -8.68 2.19 -16.93
N PHE A 230 -8.03 1.09 -17.32
CA PHE A 230 -6.88 0.54 -16.61
C PHE A 230 -5.58 1.21 -17.08
N SER A 231 -5.02 2.07 -16.23
CA SER A 231 -3.77 2.80 -16.48
C SER A 231 -2.85 2.71 -15.27
N LEU A 232 -1.59 2.39 -15.55
CA LEU A 232 -0.45 2.30 -14.64
C LEU A 232 0.54 3.46 -14.87
N LYS A 233 0.20 4.44 -15.72
CA LYS A 233 1.05 5.62 -16.00
C LYS A 233 1.51 6.36 -14.73
N ALA A 234 0.70 6.37 -13.68
CA ALA A 234 1.03 7.00 -12.40
C ALA A 234 2.17 6.30 -11.64
N PHE A 235 2.48 5.04 -11.96
CA PHE A 235 3.54 4.24 -11.34
C PHE A 235 4.83 4.20 -12.16
N ILE A 236 4.86 4.88 -13.32
CA ILE A 236 6.06 5.00 -14.15
C ILE A 236 7.11 5.75 -13.34
N ARG A 237 8.27 5.11 -13.14
CA ARG A 237 9.41 5.72 -12.47
C ARG A 237 10.05 6.73 -13.42
N ALA A 238 10.38 7.91 -12.91
CA ALA A 238 10.99 8.98 -13.70
C ALA A 238 12.35 8.55 -14.26
N ASP A 239 12.65 9.03 -15.47
CA ASP A 239 13.97 8.87 -16.07
C ASP A 239 15.00 9.67 -15.24
N GLN A 240 16.10 9.03 -14.89
CA GLN A 240 17.18 9.65 -14.11
C GLN A 240 18.15 10.48 -14.98
N ALA A 241 17.84 10.70 -16.26
CA ALA A 241 18.64 11.51 -17.18
C ALA A 241 19.02 12.90 -16.62
N GLU A 242 18.13 13.60 -15.91
CA GLU A 242 18.42 14.92 -15.33
C GLU A 242 19.38 14.84 -14.13
N ALA A 243 19.24 13.80 -13.29
CA ALA A 243 20.15 13.52 -12.19
C ALA A 243 21.55 13.10 -12.70
N LEU A 244 21.61 12.30 -13.76
CA LEU A 244 22.85 11.96 -14.45
C LEU A 244 23.52 13.19 -15.07
N ASN A 245 22.74 14.08 -15.71
CA ASN A 245 23.25 15.33 -16.27
C ASN A 245 23.79 16.29 -15.21
N THR A 246 23.13 16.41 -14.07
CA THR A 246 23.60 17.26 -12.95
C THR A 246 24.90 16.72 -12.35
N LEU A 247 25.03 15.39 -12.18
CA LEU A 247 26.28 14.75 -11.76
C LEU A 247 27.40 14.92 -12.79
N GLU A 248 27.12 14.82 -14.09
CA GLU A 248 28.13 15.03 -15.13
C GLU A 248 28.65 16.48 -15.11
N ARG A 249 27.77 17.48 -14.93
CA ARG A 249 28.17 18.88 -14.76
C ARG A 249 29.04 19.08 -13.51
N ALA A 250 28.66 18.48 -12.38
CA ALA A 250 29.43 18.53 -11.13
C ALA A 250 30.81 17.85 -11.27
N ARG A 251 30.88 16.74 -12.00
CA ARG A 251 32.14 16.06 -12.32
C ARG A 251 33.05 16.94 -13.17
N VAL A 252 32.52 17.63 -14.18
CA VAL A 252 33.30 18.55 -15.02
C VAL A 252 33.82 19.72 -14.19
N SER A 253 32.99 20.35 -13.37
CA SER A 253 33.40 21.49 -12.54
C SER A 253 34.47 21.12 -11.50
N LEU A 254 34.31 19.99 -10.79
CA LEU A 254 35.31 19.47 -9.87
C LEU A 254 36.60 19.03 -10.59
N GLY A 255 36.47 18.51 -11.81
CA GLY A 255 37.61 18.20 -12.68
C GLY A 255 38.42 19.47 -13.00
N GLN A 256 37.76 20.57 -13.30
CA GLN A 256 38.38 21.88 -13.51
C GLN A 256 39.08 22.37 -12.23
N LEU A 257 38.38 22.31 -11.08
CA LEU A 257 38.92 22.73 -9.78
C LEU A 257 40.20 21.95 -9.42
N ARG A 258 40.21 20.63 -9.61
CA ARG A 258 41.40 19.78 -9.37
C ARG A 258 42.58 20.16 -10.25
N ARG A 259 42.35 20.50 -11.52
CA ARG A 259 43.42 20.97 -12.42
C ARG A 259 43.98 22.31 -11.95
N ASN A 260 43.11 23.24 -11.57
CA ASN A 260 43.51 24.56 -11.07
C ASN A 260 44.35 24.44 -9.79
N ARG A 261 43.89 23.68 -8.79
CA ARG A 261 44.64 23.46 -7.54
C ARG A 261 45.97 22.74 -7.76
N ARG A 262 46.03 21.81 -8.70
CA ARG A 262 47.29 21.15 -9.09
C ARG A 262 48.27 22.14 -9.75
N ALA A 263 47.77 23.03 -10.60
CA ALA A 263 48.59 24.08 -11.21
C ALA A 263 49.11 25.08 -10.16
N GLU A 264 48.27 25.52 -9.23
CA GLU A 264 48.65 26.38 -8.10
C GLU A 264 49.71 25.72 -7.20
N LEU A 265 49.56 24.42 -6.93
CA LEU A 265 50.55 23.65 -6.17
C LEU A 265 51.92 23.63 -6.88
N HIS A 266 51.93 23.33 -8.18
CA HIS A 266 53.16 23.33 -8.97
C HIS A 266 53.79 24.73 -9.04
N ALA A 267 52.99 25.78 -9.22
CA ALA A 267 53.47 27.16 -9.24
C ALA A 267 54.12 27.55 -7.91
N SER A 268 53.49 27.19 -6.78
CA SER A 268 54.03 27.48 -5.45
C SER A 268 55.35 26.73 -5.17
N ILE A 269 55.45 25.45 -5.57
CA ILE A 269 56.69 24.67 -5.45
C ILE A 269 57.81 25.28 -6.29
N SER A 270 57.51 25.62 -7.54
CA SER A 270 58.48 26.26 -8.44
C SER A 270 58.98 27.58 -7.89
N GLU A 271 58.10 28.38 -7.29
CA GLU A 271 58.44 29.67 -6.69
C GLU A 271 59.28 29.51 -5.42
N SER A 272 58.94 28.55 -4.54
CA SER A 272 59.77 28.21 -3.38
C SER A 272 61.18 27.75 -3.80
N CYS A 273 61.30 26.97 -4.87
CA CYS A 273 62.60 26.56 -5.40
C CYS A 273 63.39 27.76 -5.96
N ARG A 274 62.73 28.64 -6.72
CA ARG A 274 63.32 29.88 -7.28
C ARG A 274 63.92 30.76 -6.18
N LEU A 275 63.15 31.02 -5.11
CA LEU A 275 63.59 31.86 -3.98
C LEU A 275 64.82 31.29 -3.25
N LEU A 276 65.07 29.97 -3.33
CA LEU A 276 66.20 29.28 -2.70
C LEU A 276 67.36 28.97 -3.67
N GLY A 277 67.24 29.40 -4.93
CA GLY A 277 68.20 29.11 -6.00
C GLY A 277 68.28 27.62 -6.35
N LEU A 278 67.17 26.91 -6.23
CA LEU A 278 67.01 25.50 -6.60
C LEU A 278 66.29 25.38 -7.94
N ARG A 279 66.52 24.28 -8.66
CA ARG A 279 65.71 23.94 -9.84
C ARG A 279 64.35 23.39 -9.39
N ALA A 280 63.33 23.51 -10.25
CA ALA A 280 61.95 23.15 -9.91
C ALA A 280 61.74 21.66 -9.56
N ASP A 281 62.68 20.79 -9.93
CA ASP A 281 62.73 19.35 -9.63
C ASP A 281 63.38 19.03 -8.26
N GLN A 282 63.92 20.02 -7.55
CA GLN A 282 64.65 19.85 -6.29
C GLN A 282 63.82 20.20 -5.03
N ASP A 283 62.50 20.02 -5.05
CA ASP A 283 61.60 20.34 -3.89
C ASP A 283 62.02 19.64 -2.59
N PHE A 284 62.66 18.46 -2.68
CA PHE A 284 63.15 17.71 -1.51
C PHE A 284 64.22 18.44 -0.70
N ASP A 285 64.99 19.35 -1.32
CA ASP A 285 66.06 20.12 -0.67
C ASP A 285 65.59 21.44 -0.04
N VAL A 286 64.35 21.88 -0.35
CA VAL A 286 63.77 23.15 0.13
C VAL A 286 63.86 23.25 1.65
N ARG A 287 63.47 22.20 2.38
CA ARG A 287 63.50 22.19 3.86
C ARG A 287 64.91 22.41 4.42
N ARG A 288 65.92 21.75 3.83
CA ARG A 288 67.32 21.87 4.27
C ARG A 288 67.88 23.27 4.01
N LYS A 289 67.56 23.85 2.86
CA LYS A 289 67.97 25.21 2.47
C LYS A 289 67.32 26.29 3.33
N VAL A 290 66.04 26.16 3.68
CA VAL A 290 65.34 27.10 4.60
C VAL A 290 65.99 27.11 5.98
N LEU A 291 66.29 25.94 6.54
CA LEU A 291 67.00 25.83 7.83
C LEU A 291 68.35 26.56 7.77
N ARG A 292 69.16 26.27 6.75
CA ARG A 292 70.45 26.95 6.54
C ARG A 292 70.30 28.47 6.37
N LEU A 293 69.26 28.93 5.68
CA LEU A 293 68.99 30.36 5.51
C LEU A 293 68.71 31.02 6.87
N ARG A 294 67.87 30.42 7.70
CA ARG A 294 67.57 30.91 9.05
C ARG A 294 68.79 30.90 9.97
N ASP A 295 69.59 29.83 9.92
CA ASP A 295 70.86 29.74 10.67
C ASP A 295 71.83 30.86 10.23
N THR A 296 71.90 31.13 8.92
CA THR A 296 72.75 32.19 8.36
C THR A 296 72.30 33.58 8.83
N VAL A 297 70.99 33.83 8.90
CA VAL A 297 70.42 35.05 9.47
C VAL A 297 70.86 35.22 10.92
N GLU A 298 70.73 34.18 11.75
CA GLU A 298 71.17 34.25 13.15
C GLU A 298 72.68 34.50 13.29
N ILE A 299 73.50 33.84 12.47
CA ILE A 299 74.97 34.03 12.48
C ILE A 299 75.32 35.49 12.15
N HIS A 300 74.69 36.08 11.13
CA HIS A 300 74.93 37.47 10.73
C HIS A 300 74.46 38.48 11.80
N ILE A 301 73.31 38.24 12.45
CA ILE A 301 72.85 39.05 13.59
C ILE A 301 73.88 39.02 14.72
N ARG A 302 74.32 37.82 15.13
CA ARG A 302 75.34 37.67 16.20
C ARG A 302 76.70 38.26 15.80
N GLY A 303 77.01 38.33 14.50
CA GLY A 303 78.20 38.98 13.96
C GLY A 303 78.12 40.51 14.08
N ALA A 304 77.00 41.11 13.66
CA ALA A 304 76.78 42.55 13.73
C ALA A 304 76.78 43.07 15.19
N VAL A 305 76.14 42.34 16.11
CA VAL A 305 76.13 42.69 17.55
C VAL A 305 77.54 42.67 18.15
N ARG A 306 78.37 41.70 17.79
CA ARG A 306 79.76 41.63 18.26
C ARG A 306 80.61 42.79 17.75
N LEU A 307 80.43 43.20 16.50
CA LEU A 307 81.18 44.31 15.89
C LEU A 307 80.83 45.67 16.52
N ARG A 308 79.57 45.89 16.95
CA ARG A 308 79.11 47.12 17.62
C ARG A 308 79.45 47.23 19.11
N ALA A 309 80.07 46.21 19.71
CA ALA A 309 80.38 46.24 21.14
C ALA A 309 81.52 47.23 21.49
N ALA A 310 82.33 47.63 20.51
CA ALA A 310 83.46 48.55 20.72
C ALA A 310 83.00 50.02 20.82
N ARG A 311 83.55 50.76 21.78
CA ARG A 311 83.26 52.19 22.00
C ARG A 311 84.33 53.07 21.38
N ALA A 312 83.92 54.12 20.67
CA ALA A 312 84.84 55.07 20.05
C ALA A 312 85.53 55.98 21.10
N PRO A 313 86.87 56.14 21.06
CA PRO A 313 87.57 57.09 21.92
C PRO A 313 87.41 58.54 21.40
N PHE A 314 87.50 59.51 22.31
CA PHE A 314 87.66 60.92 22.00
C PHE A 314 89.07 61.19 21.47
N ALA A 315 89.18 61.55 20.19
CA ALA A 315 90.45 61.91 19.55
C ALA A 315 90.47 63.40 19.18
N ILE A 316 91.61 64.06 19.43
CA ILE A 316 91.86 65.45 19.00
C ILE A 316 93.18 65.54 18.22
N PRO A 317 93.25 66.30 17.12
CA PRO A 317 94.50 66.41 16.36
C PRO A 317 95.61 67.08 17.16
N LEU A 318 96.85 66.57 17.03
CA LEU A 318 98.03 67.15 17.67
C LEU A 318 98.22 68.65 17.37
N LYS A 319 97.87 69.09 16.15
CA LYS A 319 97.90 70.50 15.74
C LYS A 319 97.03 71.38 16.65
N GLN A 320 95.90 70.85 17.11
CA GLN A 320 94.97 71.57 17.98
C GLN A 320 95.53 71.73 19.39
N VAL A 321 96.17 70.68 19.94
CA VAL A 321 96.85 70.75 21.25
C VAL A 321 98.00 71.77 21.23
N ARG A 322 98.84 71.75 20.19
CA ARG A 322 99.93 72.73 19.99
C ARG A 322 99.40 74.16 19.89
N ARG A 323 98.25 74.37 19.22
CA ARG A 323 97.59 75.68 19.13
C ARG A 323 97.10 76.17 20.49
N ILE A 324 96.54 75.30 21.32
CA ILE A 324 96.10 75.65 22.68
C ILE A 324 97.30 76.08 23.53
N CYS A 325 98.43 75.36 23.45
CA CYS A 325 99.67 75.72 24.15
C CYS A 325 100.18 77.11 23.72
N ALA A 326 100.25 77.39 22.41
CA ALA A 326 100.71 78.69 21.92
C ALA A 326 99.83 79.86 22.38
N ILE A 327 98.51 79.63 22.46
CA ILE A 327 97.57 80.64 22.96
C ILE A 327 97.74 80.85 24.47
N ALA A 328 97.90 79.77 25.25
CA ALA A 328 98.12 79.84 26.68
C ALA A 328 99.41 80.62 27.03
N GLN A 329 100.53 80.32 26.35
CA GLN A 329 101.80 81.05 26.53
C GLN A 329 101.64 82.55 26.25
N ARG A 330 100.98 82.90 25.15
CA ARG A 330 100.76 84.29 24.76
C ARG A 330 99.95 85.07 25.80
N LEU A 331 98.91 84.44 26.36
CA LEU A 331 98.04 85.08 27.35
C LEU A 331 98.76 85.28 28.69
N LEU A 332 99.55 84.30 29.14
CA LEU A 332 100.35 84.39 30.37
C LEU A 332 101.45 85.46 30.25
N HIS A 333 102.18 85.49 29.14
CA HIS A 333 103.22 86.50 28.93
C HIS A 333 102.64 87.91 28.90
N ARG A 334 101.51 88.10 28.20
CA ARG A 334 100.79 89.37 28.18
C ARG A 334 100.32 89.80 29.57
N ARG A 335 99.92 88.87 30.44
CA ARG A 335 99.55 89.18 31.83
C ARG A 335 100.76 89.72 32.61
N ALA A 336 101.91 89.05 32.49
CA ALA A 336 103.15 89.46 33.15
C ALA A 336 103.63 90.84 32.67
N ASP A 337 103.55 91.12 31.37
CA ASP A 337 103.91 92.44 30.81
C ASP A 337 103.01 93.56 31.36
N ILE A 338 101.69 93.33 31.41
CA ILE A 338 100.74 94.31 31.96
C ILE A 338 101.03 94.57 33.44
N GLU A 339 101.35 93.53 34.22
CA GLU A 339 101.64 93.64 35.65
C GLU A 339 102.95 94.39 35.92
N LYS A 340 104.00 94.15 35.12
CA LYS A 340 105.28 94.87 35.19
C LYS A 340 105.11 96.37 34.93
N VAL A 341 104.35 96.74 33.90
CA VAL A 341 104.07 98.15 33.56
C VAL A 341 103.20 98.82 34.62
N PHE A 342 102.26 98.09 35.23
CA PHE A 342 101.40 98.60 36.30
C PHE A 342 102.19 98.94 37.57
N LEU A 343 103.10 98.06 38.00
CA LEU A 343 103.95 98.27 39.19
C LEU A 343 104.87 99.50 39.04
N GLN A 344 105.42 99.74 37.85
CA GLN A 344 106.30 100.90 37.59
C GLN A 344 105.60 102.26 37.74
N ARG A 345 104.27 102.33 37.58
CA ARG A 345 103.49 103.58 37.61
C ARG A 345 102.61 103.74 38.86
N ALA A 346 102.66 102.79 39.80
CA ALA A 346 101.82 102.79 40.99
C ALA A 346 102.21 103.84 42.05
N SER A 347 103.44 104.34 42.05
CA SER A 347 103.93 105.34 43.01
C SER A 347 103.33 106.74 42.82
N GLU A 348 102.70 107.03 41.67
CA GLU A 348 102.17 108.36 41.33
C GLU A 348 100.71 108.56 41.77
N VAL A 349 100.05 107.50 42.27
CA VAL A 349 98.60 107.47 42.52
C VAL A 349 98.16 108.33 43.71
N ASN A 350 99.04 108.58 44.68
CA ASN A 350 98.68 109.31 45.91
C ASN A 350 98.44 110.82 45.71
N TYR A 351 98.84 111.40 44.57
CA TYR A 351 98.66 112.82 44.30
C TYR A 351 97.41 113.13 43.46
N ARG A 352 96.66 112.10 43.01
CA ARG A 352 95.47 112.27 42.17
C ARG A 352 94.38 113.10 42.84
N ALA A 353 94.06 112.81 44.11
CA ALA A 353 93.06 113.56 44.86
C ALA A 353 93.44 115.05 45.03
N VAL A 354 94.75 115.33 45.13
CA VAL A 354 95.27 116.70 45.26
C VAL A 354 95.12 117.46 43.93
N TYR A 355 95.42 116.83 42.79
CA TYR A 355 95.27 117.46 41.48
C TYR A 355 93.80 117.63 41.05
N GLU A 356 92.94 116.66 41.36
CA GLU A 356 91.49 116.77 41.09
C GLU A 356 90.86 117.88 41.95
N ALA A 357 91.25 118.00 43.23
CA ALA A 357 90.82 119.11 44.08
C ALA A 357 91.30 120.47 43.56
N LEU A 358 92.55 120.57 43.12
CA LEU A 358 93.08 121.80 42.50
C LEU A 358 92.31 122.19 41.23
N SER A 359 91.99 121.22 40.36
CA SER A 359 91.20 121.49 39.15
C SER A 359 89.75 121.88 39.46
N ALA A 360 89.16 121.36 40.54
CA ALA A 360 87.82 121.75 40.98
C ALA A 360 87.79 123.18 41.56
N ILE A 361 88.85 123.58 42.28
CA ILE A 361 88.97 124.94 42.83
C ILE A 361 89.13 125.97 41.70
N GLU A 362 89.89 125.67 40.65
CA GLU A 362 90.02 126.55 39.46
C GLU A 362 88.66 126.92 38.85
N GLN A 363 87.70 125.99 38.86
CA GLN A 363 86.36 126.22 38.31
C GLN A 363 85.47 127.10 39.19
N LEU A 364 85.82 127.28 40.48
CA LEU A 364 84.99 127.96 41.48
C LEU A 364 85.42 129.39 41.80
N GLN A 365 86.69 129.78 41.58
CA GLN A 365 87.18 131.15 41.82
C GLN A 365 88.23 131.57 40.78
N VAL A 366 87.91 132.59 39.99
CA VAL A 366 88.90 133.30 39.14
C VAL A 366 89.41 134.51 39.92
N GLY A 367 90.35 134.28 40.83
CA GLY A 367 91.16 135.32 41.44
C GLY A 367 92.57 135.27 40.87
N GLU A 368 93.26 136.41 40.77
CA GLU A 368 94.65 136.51 40.27
C GLU A 368 95.69 135.91 41.24
N THR A 369 95.26 135.16 42.26
CA THR A 369 96.10 134.60 43.33
C THR A 369 95.80 133.12 43.56
N CYS A 370 96.83 132.35 43.91
CA CYS A 370 96.72 130.94 44.23
C CYS A 370 95.86 130.74 45.49
N PRO A 371 94.77 129.96 45.46
CA PRO A 371 93.84 129.84 46.59
C PRO A 371 94.45 129.12 47.81
N ALA A 372 95.55 128.40 47.65
CA ALA A 372 96.20 127.67 48.75
C ALA A 372 97.23 128.52 49.52
N CYS A 373 98.00 129.38 48.83
CA CYS A 373 99.10 130.15 49.44
C CYS A 373 99.00 131.66 49.20
N LEU A 374 97.95 132.11 48.50
CA LEU A 374 97.65 133.51 48.15
C LEU A 374 98.72 134.20 47.29
N THR A 375 99.69 133.45 46.76
CA THR A 375 100.70 133.99 45.85
C THR A 375 100.05 134.38 44.52
N PRO A 376 100.27 135.60 44.01
CA PRO A 376 99.84 136.01 42.68
C PRO A 376 100.28 135.02 41.59
N LEU A 377 99.38 134.70 40.65
CA LEU A 377 99.59 133.65 39.63
C LEU A 377 100.65 134.01 38.58
N ASP A 378 101.02 135.29 38.51
CA ASP A 378 102.11 135.84 37.69
C ASP A 378 103.50 135.63 38.30
N HIS A 379 103.59 135.29 39.60
CA HIS A 379 104.85 135.09 40.32
C HIS A 379 105.20 133.61 40.55
N VAL A 380 104.38 132.65 40.08
CA VAL A 380 104.63 131.21 40.23
C VAL A 380 105.40 130.62 39.04
N VAL A 381 106.35 129.72 39.34
CA VAL A 381 107.20 129.03 38.34
C VAL A 381 106.39 128.21 37.34
N MET A 382 105.28 127.63 37.80
CA MET A 382 104.36 126.89 36.95
C MET A 382 102.97 127.00 37.56
N ASN A 383 101.98 127.29 36.74
CA ASN A 383 100.62 127.45 37.19
C ASN A 383 100.14 126.13 37.84
N PRO A 384 99.76 126.12 39.14
CA PRO A 384 99.35 124.91 39.84
C PRO A 384 98.19 124.17 39.15
N PHE A 385 97.30 124.90 38.48
CA PHE A 385 96.15 124.35 37.78
C PHE A 385 96.53 123.70 36.43
N GLU A 386 97.48 124.29 35.70
CA GLU A 386 98.02 123.68 34.48
C GLU A 386 98.77 122.39 34.79
N ARG A 387 99.60 122.40 35.84
CA ARG A 387 100.31 121.20 36.30
C ARG A 387 99.33 120.10 36.73
N ALA A 388 98.23 120.46 37.41
CA ALA A 388 97.19 119.50 37.77
C ALA A 388 96.54 118.84 36.53
N ARG A 389 96.22 119.62 35.48
CA ARG A 389 95.67 119.09 34.22
C ARG A 389 96.61 118.12 33.49
N GLU A 390 97.90 118.46 33.41
CA GLU A 390 98.89 117.58 32.76
C GLU A 390 99.03 116.25 33.50
N GLN A 391 99.09 116.28 34.84
CA GLN A 391 99.26 115.07 35.64
C GLN A 391 97.99 114.19 35.68
N ILE A 392 96.79 114.78 35.65
CA ILE A 392 95.53 114.02 35.52
C ILE A 392 95.48 113.25 34.17
N LYS A 393 95.92 113.85 33.06
CA LYS A 393 96.03 113.16 31.77
C LYS A 393 97.02 111.99 31.81
N ALA A 394 98.15 112.13 32.51
CA ALA A 394 99.12 111.05 32.67
C ALA A 394 98.56 109.87 33.51
N LEU A 395 97.77 110.17 34.54
CA LEU A 395 97.13 109.17 35.43
C LEU A 395 96.00 108.38 34.74
N GLY A 396 95.36 108.91 33.69
CA GLY A 396 94.37 108.17 32.88
C GLY A 396 94.92 106.92 32.18
N ALA A 397 96.24 106.85 31.94
CA ALA A 397 96.89 105.68 31.37
C ALA A 397 96.83 104.45 32.30
N LEU A 398 96.80 104.62 33.64
CA LEU A 398 96.72 103.53 34.61
C LEU A 398 95.37 102.81 34.56
N GLU A 399 94.29 103.55 34.31
CA GLU A 399 92.93 103.00 34.24
C GLU A 399 92.75 102.12 32.99
N SER A 400 93.38 102.51 31.88
CA SER A 400 93.44 101.70 30.65
C SER A 400 94.22 100.38 30.85
N LEU A 401 95.29 100.39 31.65
CA LEU A 401 96.06 99.20 32.00
C LEU A 401 95.26 98.24 32.89
N LYS A 402 94.49 98.77 33.86
CA LYS A 402 93.60 97.96 34.71
C LYS A 402 92.51 97.25 33.89
N GLN A 403 91.90 97.95 32.94
CA GLN A 403 90.92 97.34 32.01
C GLN A 403 91.56 96.29 31.09
N SER A 404 92.79 96.53 30.61
CA SER A 404 93.53 95.57 29.78
C SER A 404 93.88 94.29 30.55
N ARG A 405 94.26 94.39 31.83
CA ARG A 405 94.49 93.24 32.72
C ARG A 405 93.22 92.40 32.84
N GLN A 406 92.10 93.03 33.20
CA GLN A 406 90.82 92.33 33.40
C GLN A 406 90.36 91.59 32.12
N ARG A 407 90.50 92.22 30.94
CA ARG A 407 90.20 91.56 29.65
C ARG A 407 91.09 90.35 29.37
N ASN A 408 92.36 90.41 29.75
CA ASN A 408 93.30 89.29 29.56
C ASN A 408 92.98 88.13 30.51
N ASP A 409 92.63 88.44 31.77
CA ASP A 409 92.29 87.44 32.78
C ASP A 409 91.00 86.67 32.44
N VAL A 410 89.98 87.35 31.91
CA VAL A 410 88.77 86.69 31.37
C VAL A 410 89.10 85.70 30.25
N ARG A 411 90.04 86.06 29.35
CA ARG A 411 90.49 85.15 28.28
C ARG A 411 91.25 83.96 28.82
N ILE A 412 92.09 84.17 29.86
CA ILE A 412 92.79 83.09 30.54
C ILE A 412 91.79 82.10 31.15
N ALA A 413 90.77 82.59 31.87
CA ALA A 413 89.72 81.74 32.45
C ALA A 413 88.95 80.93 31.39
N LEU A 414 88.63 81.53 30.24
CA LEU A 414 87.97 80.82 29.13
C LEU A 414 88.79 79.64 28.61
N TRP A 415 90.10 79.84 28.40
CA TRP A 415 90.98 78.78 27.91
C TRP A 415 91.25 77.71 28.97
N ALA A 416 91.35 78.09 30.25
CA ALA A 416 91.42 77.14 31.35
C ALA A 416 90.18 76.22 31.40
N SER A 417 88.98 76.77 31.18
CA SER A 417 87.75 75.98 31.08
C SER A 417 87.75 75.01 29.88
N ARG A 418 88.32 75.40 28.73
CA ARG A 418 88.44 74.51 27.56
C ARG A 418 89.41 73.36 27.82
N VAL A 419 90.51 73.64 28.52
CA VAL A 419 91.45 72.61 28.96
C VAL A 419 90.74 71.63 29.91
N ALA A 420 89.94 72.13 30.87
CA ALA A 420 89.17 71.29 31.79
C ALA A 420 88.24 70.30 31.05
N THR A 421 87.49 70.77 30.06
CA THR A 421 86.60 69.92 29.24
C THR A 421 87.40 68.88 28.45
N GLY A 422 88.52 69.27 27.85
CA GLY A 422 89.40 68.36 27.11
C GLY A 422 89.98 67.25 27.99
N VAL A 423 90.43 67.60 29.20
CA VAL A 423 90.96 66.64 30.19
C VAL A 423 89.87 65.66 30.65
N GLY A 424 88.63 66.14 30.87
CA GLY A 424 87.49 65.28 31.18
C GLY A 424 87.20 64.26 30.08
N ALA A 425 87.27 64.66 28.81
CA ALA A 425 87.05 63.75 27.68
C ALA A 425 88.18 62.72 27.53
N VAL A 426 89.43 63.10 27.81
CA VAL A 426 90.60 62.19 27.81
C VAL A 426 90.48 61.11 28.89
N LYS A 427 89.95 61.44 30.09
CA LYS A 427 89.63 60.42 31.12
C LYS A 427 88.60 59.40 30.65
N GLY A 428 87.64 59.82 29.81
CA GLY A 428 86.63 58.94 29.22
C GLY A 428 87.21 57.84 28.31
N ASN A 429 88.40 58.05 27.74
CA ASN A 429 89.02 57.11 26.79
C ASN A 429 89.51 55.80 27.41
N GLU A 430 89.68 55.75 28.73
CA GLU A 430 89.98 54.51 29.45
C GLU A 430 88.87 53.46 29.22
N HIS A 431 87.61 53.90 29.20
CA HIS A 431 86.45 53.04 28.91
C HIS A 431 86.33 52.65 27.43
N ALA A 432 87.13 53.27 26.55
CA ALA A 432 87.27 52.95 25.14
C ALA A 432 88.56 52.14 24.85
N GLY A 433 89.24 51.65 25.89
CA GLY A 433 90.42 50.79 25.76
C GLY A 433 91.73 51.50 25.45
N VAL A 434 91.77 52.83 25.58
CA VAL A 434 92.99 53.64 25.36
C VAL A 434 93.31 54.44 26.64
N PRO A 435 94.06 53.86 27.61
CA PRO A 435 94.41 54.55 28.85
C PRO A 435 95.40 55.69 28.59
N CYS A 436 95.22 56.81 29.28
CA CYS A 436 96.13 57.96 29.18
C CYS A 436 97.40 57.71 30.03
N PRO A 437 98.61 57.73 29.45
CA PRO A 437 99.85 57.43 30.17
C PRO A 437 100.43 58.63 30.95
N LEU A 438 99.84 59.82 30.81
CA LEU A 438 100.37 61.07 31.38
C LEU A 438 99.98 61.20 32.86
N ASN A 439 100.94 61.59 33.72
CA ASN A 439 100.61 62.02 35.08
C ASN A 439 99.98 63.42 35.04
N MET A 440 98.71 63.50 35.45
CA MET A 440 97.91 64.72 35.42
C MET A 440 97.71 65.34 36.80
N ASP A 441 98.30 64.80 37.87
CA ASP A 441 97.97 65.13 39.27
C ASP A 441 98.12 66.63 39.58
N GLU A 442 99.19 67.26 39.08
CA GLU A 442 99.46 68.70 39.24
C GLU A 442 98.39 69.55 38.53
N LEU A 443 98.01 69.18 37.30
CA LEU A 443 96.98 69.88 36.54
C LEU A 443 95.58 69.64 37.13
N GLU A 444 95.31 68.45 37.65
CA GLU A 444 94.03 68.11 38.29
C GLU A 444 93.83 68.87 39.60
N ALA A 445 94.88 69.02 40.40
CA ALA A 445 94.83 69.83 41.62
C ALA A 445 94.49 71.29 41.30
N GLU A 446 95.10 71.87 40.25
CA GLU A 446 94.80 73.23 39.82
C GLU A 446 93.41 73.35 39.16
N LEU A 447 92.96 72.34 38.43
CA LEU A 447 91.60 72.29 37.88
C LEU A 447 90.53 72.18 38.98
N ALA A 448 90.80 71.44 40.06
CA ALA A 448 89.91 71.34 41.21
C ALA A 448 89.77 72.71 41.92
N LYS A 449 90.89 73.41 42.13
CA LYS A 449 90.88 74.79 42.63
C LYS A 449 90.15 75.74 41.69
N PHE A 450 90.34 75.61 40.38
CA PHE A 450 89.67 76.43 39.36
C PHE A 450 88.16 76.21 39.32
N HIS A 451 87.68 74.98 39.50
CA HIS A 451 86.25 74.70 39.59
C HIS A 451 85.62 75.21 40.89
N ALA A 452 86.36 75.18 42.00
CA ALA A 452 85.90 75.63 43.32
C ALA A 452 85.97 77.15 43.54
N ALA A 453 86.79 77.88 42.78
CA ALA A 453 86.98 79.32 42.94
C ALA A 453 85.76 80.16 42.53
N THR A 454 85.42 81.16 43.36
CA THR A 454 84.36 82.15 43.09
C THR A 454 84.75 83.12 41.97
N ASP A 455 86.03 83.50 41.88
CA ASP A 455 86.59 84.20 40.71
C ASP A 455 87.64 83.32 40.00
N ARG A 456 87.22 82.75 38.87
CA ARG A 456 88.04 81.86 38.04
C ARG A 456 89.20 82.57 37.35
N SER A 457 89.18 83.90 37.30
CA SER A 457 90.19 84.73 36.63
C SER A 457 91.51 84.78 37.41
N GLU A 458 91.47 84.55 38.72
CA GLU A 458 92.64 84.48 39.59
C GLU A 458 93.38 83.14 39.48
N VAL A 459 92.64 82.04 39.38
CA VAL A 459 93.19 80.67 39.33
C VAL A 459 93.54 80.22 37.91
N GLY A 460 92.86 80.76 36.90
CA GLY A 460 93.06 80.41 35.48
C GLY A 460 94.51 80.42 34.97
N PRO A 461 95.40 81.34 35.39
CA PRO A 461 96.80 81.31 34.99
C PRO A 461 97.54 80.06 35.44
N TYR A 462 97.27 79.59 36.67
CA TYR A 462 97.93 78.40 37.23
C TYR A 462 97.49 77.12 36.50
N VAL A 463 96.24 77.05 36.05
CA VAL A 463 95.74 75.95 35.20
C VAL A 463 96.45 75.95 33.84
N LEU A 464 96.55 77.10 33.19
CA LEU A 464 97.22 77.21 31.89
C LEU A 464 98.73 76.94 32.01
N ASP A 465 99.38 77.41 33.07
CA ASP A 465 100.79 77.15 33.34
C ASP A 465 101.05 75.66 33.61
N SER A 466 100.22 75.01 34.42
CA SER A 466 100.29 73.57 34.70
C SER A 466 100.04 72.74 33.42
N PHE A 467 99.09 73.17 32.58
CA PHE A 467 98.83 72.53 31.28
C PHE A 467 100.02 72.67 30.32
N LEU A 468 100.69 73.83 30.31
CA LEU A 468 101.90 74.04 29.52
C LEU A 468 103.07 73.20 30.02
N LYS A 469 103.26 73.11 31.34
CA LYS A 469 104.28 72.25 31.96
C LYS A 469 104.05 70.79 31.60
N LEU A 470 102.81 70.32 31.68
CA LEU A 470 102.43 68.97 31.27
C LEU A 470 102.74 68.73 29.78
N CYS A 471 102.31 69.64 28.91
CA CYS A 471 102.55 69.51 27.47
C CYS A 471 104.05 69.57 27.11
N ALA A 472 104.85 70.30 27.87
CA ALA A 472 106.30 70.36 27.69
C ALA A 472 107.02 69.10 28.22
N ARG A 473 106.59 68.57 29.38
CA ARG A 473 107.18 67.36 30.00
C ARG A 473 106.82 66.08 29.24
N GLY A 474 105.61 66.01 28.68
CA GLY A 474 105.04 64.79 28.10
C GLY A 474 104.79 64.86 26.59
N ALA A 475 105.54 65.66 25.83
CA ALA A 475 105.26 65.92 24.41
C ALA A 475 105.16 64.63 23.56
N ASP A 476 106.11 63.69 23.72
CA ASP A 476 106.14 62.43 22.99
C ASP A 476 104.98 61.50 23.42
N GLN A 477 104.72 61.43 24.72
CA GLN A 477 103.63 60.62 25.29
C GLN A 477 102.24 61.11 24.84
N ILE A 478 102.06 62.43 24.69
CA ILE A 478 100.82 63.02 24.15
C ILE A 478 100.66 62.63 22.67
N GLU A 479 101.73 62.71 21.88
CA GLU A 479 101.67 62.36 20.45
C GLU A 479 101.35 60.88 20.23
N ASP A 480 101.98 59.98 20.99
CA ASP A 480 101.70 58.55 20.93
C ASP A 480 100.28 58.20 21.39
N TYR A 481 99.80 58.84 22.47
CA TYR A 481 98.44 58.67 22.95
C TYR A 481 97.39 59.11 21.92
N LEU A 482 97.57 60.27 21.29
CA LEU A 482 96.64 60.76 20.27
C LEU A 482 96.63 59.86 19.02
N ARG A 483 97.78 59.35 18.60
CA ARG A 483 97.86 58.35 17.52
C ARG A 483 97.15 57.05 17.88
N ALA A 484 97.26 56.59 19.14
CA ALA A 484 96.53 55.41 19.61
C ALA A 484 95.01 55.63 19.60
N CYS A 485 94.54 56.81 20.01
CA CYS A 485 93.13 57.19 19.91
C CYS A 485 92.64 57.24 18.44
N GLU A 486 93.41 57.83 17.52
CA GLU A 486 93.07 57.88 16.09
C GLU A 486 93.00 56.48 15.46
N ARG A 487 93.93 55.58 15.81
CA ARG A 487 93.92 54.19 15.33
C ARG A 487 92.68 53.44 15.80
N MET A 488 92.37 53.50 17.10
CA MET A 488 91.19 52.84 17.66
C MET A 488 89.88 53.42 17.09
N LEU A 489 89.82 54.74 16.84
CA LEU A 489 88.66 55.36 16.16
C LEU A 489 88.44 54.79 14.75
N GLN A 490 89.52 54.56 13.98
CA GLN A 490 89.42 53.93 12.67
C GLN A 490 89.00 52.46 12.74
N GLU A 491 89.51 51.70 13.71
CA GLU A 491 89.14 50.30 13.92
C GLU A 491 87.64 50.14 14.26
N VAL A 492 87.12 50.99 15.16
CA VAL A 492 85.67 51.03 15.48
C VAL A 492 84.84 51.43 14.25
N GLY A 493 85.28 52.43 13.48
CA GLY A 493 84.59 52.85 12.25
C GLY A 493 84.54 51.75 11.17
N GLN A 494 85.59 50.93 11.04
CA GLN A 494 85.59 49.78 10.14
C GLN A 494 84.66 48.67 10.63
N ALA A 495 84.63 48.40 11.94
CA ALA A 495 83.72 47.43 12.55
C ALA A 495 82.25 47.83 12.37
N ASP A 496 81.92 49.11 12.54
CA ASP A 496 80.57 49.65 12.31
C ASP A 496 80.12 49.52 10.85
N ALA A 497 81.00 49.83 9.89
CA ALA A 497 80.70 49.67 8.47
C ALA A 497 80.46 48.18 8.09
N GLN A 498 81.20 47.25 8.70
CA GLN A 498 80.97 45.82 8.52
C GLN A 498 79.67 45.34 9.19
N ALA A 499 79.33 45.86 10.38
CA ALA A 499 78.07 45.56 11.04
C ALA A 499 76.86 46.00 10.21
N ALA A 500 76.92 47.21 9.63
CA ALA A 500 75.87 47.73 8.74
C ALA A 500 75.63 46.84 7.51
N ARG A 501 76.70 46.33 6.87
CA ARG A 501 76.59 45.39 5.74
C ARG A 501 75.95 44.05 6.15
N LEU A 502 76.26 43.56 7.34
CA LEU A 502 75.65 42.33 7.86
C LEU A 502 74.16 42.53 8.16
N GLU A 503 73.77 43.68 8.71
CA GLU A 503 72.37 44.03 8.98
C GLU A 503 71.55 44.14 7.68
N GLU A 504 72.10 44.78 6.64
CA GLU A 504 71.47 44.86 5.32
C GLU A 504 71.28 43.47 4.67
N ARG A 505 72.24 42.57 4.86
CA ARG A 505 72.12 41.19 4.39
C ARG A 505 71.07 40.40 5.19
N VAL A 506 70.92 40.69 6.48
CA VAL A 506 69.88 40.11 7.34
C VAL A 506 68.48 40.55 6.90
N THR A 507 68.27 41.82 6.55
CA THR A 507 66.97 42.30 6.05
C THR A 507 66.59 41.60 4.74
N GLN A 508 67.52 41.52 3.78
CA GLN A 508 67.29 40.80 2.52
C GLN A 508 66.93 39.31 2.74
N LEU A 509 67.66 38.62 3.61
CA LEU A 509 67.39 37.20 3.90
C LEU A 509 66.07 37.00 4.65
N LYS A 510 65.65 37.93 5.51
CA LYS A 510 64.34 37.90 6.19
C LYS A 510 63.18 38.11 5.22
N GLU A 511 63.33 39.00 4.24
CA GLU A 511 62.32 39.16 3.18
C GLU A 511 62.11 37.87 2.39
N ILE A 512 63.20 37.15 2.08
CA ILE A 512 63.12 35.84 1.43
C ILE A 512 62.41 34.81 2.32
N ASP A 513 62.68 34.77 3.63
CA ASP A 513 61.98 33.85 4.56
C ASP A 513 60.48 34.15 4.67
N GLU A 514 60.06 35.41 4.67
CA GLU A 514 58.63 35.79 4.67
C GLU A 514 57.92 35.39 3.37
N LEU A 515 58.56 35.61 2.21
CA LEU A 515 58.03 35.13 0.93
C LEU A 515 57.91 33.61 0.90
N LEU A 516 58.86 32.89 1.49
CA LEU A 516 58.82 31.43 1.61
C LEU A 516 57.69 30.94 2.52
N LYS A 517 57.43 31.60 3.66
CA LYS A 517 56.28 31.31 4.53
C LYS A 517 54.97 31.43 3.76
N LEU A 518 54.78 32.53 3.02
CA LEU A 518 53.59 32.74 2.20
C LEU A 518 53.40 31.62 1.17
N GLN A 519 54.48 31.17 0.52
CA GLN A 519 54.39 30.04 -0.41
C GLN A 519 54.06 28.72 0.30
N PHE A 520 54.60 28.45 1.49
CA PHE A 520 54.25 27.25 2.25
C PHE A 520 52.78 27.22 2.67
N ASP A 521 52.21 28.36 3.06
CA ASP A 521 50.79 28.45 3.37
C ASP A 521 49.92 28.21 2.14
N ARG A 522 50.29 28.79 0.99
CA ARG A 522 49.64 28.51 -0.31
C ARG A 522 49.73 27.04 -0.71
N LYS A 523 50.90 26.42 -0.58
CA LYS A 523 51.13 24.98 -0.82
C LYS A 523 50.22 24.13 0.06
N LYS A 524 50.15 24.44 1.36
CA LYS A 524 49.32 23.70 2.33
C LYS A 524 47.84 23.80 1.99
N LEU A 525 47.35 25.00 1.69
CA LEU A 525 45.94 25.26 1.33
C LEU A 525 45.55 24.54 0.02
N ALA A 526 46.40 24.62 -1.01
CA ALA A 526 46.21 23.93 -2.27
C ALA A 526 46.15 22.39 -2.11
N ILE A 527 47.00 21.81 -1.24
CA ILE A 527 46.98 20.37 -0.94
C ILE A 527 45.67 19.96 -0.24
N SER A 528 45.21 20.73 0.76
CA SER A 528 43.97 20.41 1.47
C SER A 528 42.75 20.49 0.55
N GLU A 529 42.65 21.54 -0.27
CA GLU A 529 41.51 21.71 -1.19
C GLU A 529 41.54 20.67 -2.32
N PHE A 530 42.74 20.31 -2.81
CA PHE A 530 42.87 19.22 -3.78
C PHE A 530 42.38 17.88 -3.21
N LYS A 531 42.71 17.59 -1.94
CA LYS A 531 42.26 16.36 -1.27
C LYS A 531 40.73 16.33 -1.14
N VAL A 532 40.11 17.42 -0.66
CA VAL A 532 38.65 17.54 -0.55
C VAL A 532 37.97 17.35 -1.92
N ALA A 533 38.47 18.01 -2.96
CA ALA A 533 37.92 17.86 -4.31
C ALA A 533 38.12 16.44 -4.88
N ASN A 534 39.16 15.72 -4.47
CA ASN A 534 39.41 14.34 -4.89
C ASN A 534 38.49 13.34 -4.16
N ASP A 535 38.24 13.54 -2.87
CA ASP A 535 37.30 12.72 -2.09
C ASP A 535 35.88 12.90 -2.65
N GLN A 536 35.45 14.15 -2.89
CA GLN A 536 34.18 14.47 -3.55
C GLN A 536 34.05 13.83 -4.95
N MET A 537 35.13 13.80 -5.73
CA MET A 537 35.13 13.13 -7.05
C MET A 537 34.89 11.62 -6.90
N THR A 538 35.46 11.00 -5.88
CA THR A 538 35.32 9.55 -5.63
C THR A 538 33.88 9.21 -5.24
N ASP A 539 33.24 10.04 -4.42
CA ASP A 539 31.84 9.89 -4.04
C ASP A 539 30.90 10.10 -5.23
N LEU A 540 31.17 11.10 -6.10
CA LEU A 540 30.40 11.30 -7.33
C LEU A 540 30.47 10.10 -8.28
N ILE A 541 31.63 9.43 -8.38
CA ILE A 541 31.77 8.21 -9.20
C ILE A 541 30.90 7.09 -8.64
N LYS A 542 30.88 6.90 -7.32
CA LYS A 542 30.02 5.90 -6.67
C LYS A 542 28.53 6.21 -6.88
N GLN A 543 28.13 7.47 -6.71
CA GLN A 543 26.74 7.91 -6.93
C GLN A 543 26.31 7.69 -8.38
N LYS A 544 27.18 8.01 -9.36
CA LYS A 544 26.91 7.77 -10.77
C LYS A 544 26.72 6.27 -11.08
N ALA A 545 27.54 5.40 -10.50
CA ALA A 545 27.40 3.95 -10.70
C ALA A 545 26.08 3.40 -10.12
N ALA A 546 25.67 3.88 -8.94
CA ALA A 546 24.39 3.50 -8.34
C ALA A 546 23.20 3.96 -9.19
N LEU A 547 23.17 5.22 -9.63
CA LEU A 547 22.08 5.75 -10.46
C LEU A 547 21.99 5.06 -11.83
N LEU A 548 23.10 4.60 -12.41
CA LEU A 548 23.06 3.83 -13.66
C LEU A 548 22.39 2.47 -13.47
N ASN A 549 22.65 1.78 -12.35
CA ASN A 549 21.97 0.52 -12.04
C ASN A 549 20.48 0.77 -11.79
N ASP A 550 20.14 1.80 -11.00
CA ASP A 550 18.75 2.19 -10.74
C ASP A 550 18.02 2.57 -12.04
N ALA A 551 18.68 3.22 -13.00
CA ALA A 551 18.11 3.57 -14.29
C ALA A 551 17.76 2.33 -15.14
N VAL A 552 18.61 1.29 -15.12
CA VAL A 552 18.33 0.00 -15.79
C VAL A 552 17.14 -0.69 -15.14
N ASP A 553 17.12 -0.76 -13.81
CA ASP A 553 16.01 -1.36 -13.06
C ASP A 553 14.69 -0.59 -13.28
N ASN A 554 14.74 0.74 -13.32
CA ASN A 554 13.58 1.58 -13.64
C ASN A 554 13.08 1.35 -15.07
N SER A 555 14.00 1.16 -16.04
CA SER A 555 13.63 0.84 -17.42
C SER A 555 12.93 -0.51 -17.52
N HIS A 556 13.50 -1.56 -16.90
CA HIS A 556 12.88 -2.88 -16.84
C HIS A 556 11.51 -2.86 -16.14
N PHE A 557 11.41 -2.13 -15.01
CA PHE A 557 10.14 -1.96 -14.30
C PHE A 557 9.10 -1.23 -15.14
N ASN A 558 9.48 -0.13 -15.81
CA ASN A 558 8.59 0.63 -16.67
C ASN A 558 8.14 -0.19 -17.89
N GLN A 559 9.01 -1.05 -18.44
CA GLN A 559 8.64 -1.99 -19.50
C GLN A 559 7.64 -3.04 -18.98
N LEU A 560 7.89 -3.62 -17.81
CA LEU A 560 6.96 -4.54 -17.16
C LEU A 560 5.58 -3.90 -16.93
N LEU A 561 5.51 -2.61 -16.55
CA LEU A 561 4.23 -1.91 -16.41
C LEU A 561 3.47 -1.79 -17.75
N LYS A 562 4.17 -1.51 -18.85
CA LYS A 562 3.56 -1.49 -20.19
C LYS A 562 3.06 -2.88 -20.60
N ASP A 563 3.87 -3.91 -20.34
CA ASP A 563 3.51 -5.29 -20.62
C ASP A 563 2.30 -5.72 -19.75
N LEU A 564 2.23 -5.29 -18.49
CA LEU A 564 1.08 -5.51 -17.60
C LEU A 564 -0.20 -4.82 -18.12
N GLU A 565 -0.11 -3.59 -18.62
CA GLU A 565 -1.27 -2.93 -19.24
C GLU A 565 -1.75 -3.69 -20.48
N ALA A 566 -0.83 -4.12 -21.35
CA ALA A 566 -1.16 -4.88 -22.55
C ALA A 566 -1.80 -6.23 -22.20
N GLU A 567 -1.17 -6.97 -21.29
CA GLU A 567 -1.65 -8.29 -20.86
C GLU A 567 -2.91 -8.21 -20.00
N TYR A 568 -3.19 -7.09 -19.33
CA TYR A 568 -4.48 -6.86 -18.70
C TYR A 568 -5.61 -6.85 -19.74
N ARG A 569 -5.39 -6.24 -20.91
CA ARG A 569 -6.37 -6.29 -22.01
C ARG A 569 -6.56 -7.71 -22.51
N THR A 570 -5.47 -8.45 -22.70
CA THR A 570 -5.50 -9.87 -23.11
C THR A 570 -6.25 -10.73 -22.10
N LEU A 571 -5.93 -10.60 -20.81
CA LEU A 571 -6.57 -11.33 -19.72
C LEU A 571 -8.06 -11.03 -19.63
N TYR A 572 -8.45 -9.76 -19.75
CA TYR A 572 -9.85 -9.36 -19.73
C TYR A 572 -10.62 -9.98 -20.91
N ARG A 573 -10.05 -9.94 -22.12
CA ARG A 573 -10.63 -10.58 -23.30
C ARG A 573 -10.72 -12.10 -23.14
N ASP A 574 -9.66 -12.76 -22.68
CA ASP A 574 -9.64 -14.21 -22.46
C ASP A 574 -10.71 -14.63 -21.44
N LEU A 575 -10.96 -13.81 -20.40
CA LEU A 575 -12.02 -14.01 -19.41
C LEU A 575 -13.43 -13.91 -20.04
N LEU A 576 -13.65 -12.90 -20.90
CA LEU A 576 -14.91 -12.74 -21.63
C LEU A 576 -15.13 -13.90 -22.61
N ASP A 577 -14.11 -14.27 -23.38
CA ASP A 577 -14.18 -15.40 -24.32
C ASP A 577 -14.42 -16.72 -23.57
N TYR A 578 -13.84 -16.88 -22.38
CA TYR A 578 -14.12 -18.03 -21.51
C TYR A 578 -15.58 -18.06 -21.05
N LYS A 579 -16.13 -16.93 -20.59
CA LYS A 579 -17.56 -16.82 -20.22
C LYS A 579 -18.46 -17.15 -21.41
N LEU A 580 -18.23 -16.50 -22.54
CA LEU A 580 -19.02 -16.70 -23.76
C LEU A 580 -18.90 -18.12 -24.30
N GLY A 581 -17.73 -18.75 -24.15
CA GLY A 581 -17.51 -20.16 -24.47
C GLY A 581 -18.35 -21.09 -23.59
N LEU A 582 -18.47 -20.81 -22.29
CA LEU A 582 -19.34 -21.55 -21.38
C LEU A 582 -20.83 -21.35 -21.69
N GLU A 583 -21.26 -20.13 -21.96
CA GLU A 583 -22.63 -19.82 -22.36
C GLU A 583 -22.98 -20.50 -23.69
N LYS A 584 -22.11 -20.40 -24.70
CA LYS A 584 -22.29 -21.06 -26.01
C LYS A 584 -22.39 -22.57 -25.85
N ALA A 585 -21.49 -23.18 -25.06
CA ALA A 585 -21.50 -24.61 -24.81
C ALA A 585 -22.79 -25.06 -24.11
N ARG A 586 -23.41 -24.19 -23.31
CA ARG A 586 -24.67 -24.43 -22.61
C ARG A 586 -25.87 -24.29 -23.56
N ILE A 587 -25.99 -23.20 -24.31
CA ILE A 587 -27.13 -22.91 -25.19
C ILE A 587 -27.21 -23.80 -26.44
N THR A 588 -26.08 -24.20 -27.03
CA THR A 588 -26.10 -24.87 -28.34
C THR A 588 -26.86 -26.19 -28.30
N GLY A 589 -27.95 -26.32 -29.04
CA GLY A 589 -28.73 -27.57 -29.16
C GLY A 589 -29.84 -27.73 -28.11
N ILE A 590 -30.14 -26.70 -27.30
CA ILE A 590 -31.29 -26.72 -26.38
C ILE A 590 -32.51 -25.97 -26.94
N GLU A 591 -32.34 -25.19 -28.01
CA GLU A 591 -33.32 -24.26 -28.56
C GLU A 591 -34.66 -24.93 -28.91
N ALA A 592 -34.60 -26.00 -29.71
CA ALA A 592 -35.79 -26.72 -30.16
C ALA A 592 -36.56 -27.35 -28.99
N LYS A 593 -35.82 -27.95 -28.06
CA LYS A 593 -36.41 -28.68 -26.94
C LYS A 593 -36.93 -27.74 -25.84
N ALA A 594 -36.28 -26.59 -25.64
CA ALA A 594 -36.80 -25.52 -24.79
C ALA A 594 -38.12 -24.95 -25.33
N ALA A 595 -38.23 -24.76 -26.65
CA ALA A 595 -39.50 -24.33 -27.27
C ALA A 595 -40.60 -25.40 -27.13
N GLU A 596 -40.26 -26.68 -27.25
CA GLU A 596 -41.19 -27.79 -27.04
C GLU A 596 -41.69 -27.85 -25.58
N TYR A 597 -40.80 -27.76 -24.59
CA TYR A 597 -41.19 -27.73 -23.19
C TYR A 597 -42.06 -26.52 -22.84
N TYR A 598 -41.75 -25.35 -23.41
CA TYR A 598 -42.56 -24.15 -23.21
C TYR A 598 -43.98 -24.35 -23.74
N ARG A 599 -44.13 -24.85 -24.97
CA ARG A 599 -45.44 -25.17 -25.55
C ARG A 599 -46.20 -26.20 -24.73
N ALA A 600 -45.53 -27.22 -24.23
CA ALA A 600 -46.17 -28.24 -23.40
C ALA A 600 -46.71 -27.65 -22.08
N ILE A 601 -45.98 -26.73 -21.45
CA ILE A 601 -46.43 -26.05 -20.22
C ILE A 601 -47.60 -25.10 -20.52
N ASN A 602 -47.62 -24.47 -21.70
CA ASN A 602 -48.57 -23.43 -22.10
C ASN A 602 -49.60 -23.92 -23.14
N ASN A 603 -49.89 -25.23 -23.17
CA ASN A 603 -50.68 -25.86 -24.23
C ASN A 603 -52.15 -25.40 -24.34
N HIS A 604 -52.65 -24.67 -23.34
CA HIS A 604 -54.03 -24.18 -23.27
C HIS A 604 -54.12 -22.66 -23.38
N ASP A 605 -53.01 -21.99 -23.65
CA ASP A 605 -52.94 -20.54 -23.83
C ASP A 605 -53.38 -20.17 -25.25
N ASP A 606 -53.83 -18.92 -25.42
CA ASP A 606 -54.28 -18.42 -26.71
C ASP A 606 -53.16 -18.50 -27.77
N ASP A 607 -53.53 -18.73 -29.04
CA ASP A 607 -52.59 -18.92 -30.15
C ASP A 607 -51.54 -17.80 -30.29
N HIS A 608 -51.87 -16.57 -29.87
CA HIS A 608 -51.00 -15.41 -29.94
C HIS A 608 -49.89 -15.39 -28.87
N GLU A 609 -50.04 -16.16 -27.79
CA GLU A 609 -49.05 -16.30 -26.72
C GLU A 609 -48.11 -17.50 -26.94
N GLN A 610 -48.42 -18.33 -27.95
CA GLN A 610 -47.60 -19.49 -28.30
C GLN A 610 -46.32 -19.10 -29.04
N ILE A 611 -45.23 -19.81 -28.74
CA ILE A 611 -43.94 -19.66 -29.43
C ILE A 611 -43.69 -20.82 -30.39
N ALA A 612 -43.31 -20.48 -31.63
CA ALA A 612 -42.94 -21.45 -32.67
C ALA A 612 -41.48 -21.92 -32.51
N SER A 613 -40.56 -20.99 -32.24
CA SER A 613 -39.15 -21.31 -32.01
C SER A 613 -38.48 -20.32 -31.08
N LEU A 614 -37.38 -20.77 -30.47
CA LEU A 614 -36.52 -19.99 -29.59
C LEU A 614 -35.10 -19.96 -30.14
N THR A 615 -34.44 -18.80 -30.08
CA THR A 615 -33.04 -18.64 -30.48
C THR A 615 -32.29 -17.77 -29.48
N PHE A 616 -30.98 -18.00 -29.37
CA PHE A 616 -30.09 -17.20 -28.53
C PHE A 616 -29.23 -16.30 -29.42
N ASP A 617 -29.53 -15.00 -29.43
CA ASP A 617 -28.81 -14.02 -30.25
C ASP A 617 -27.66 -13.39 -29.46
N ARG A 618 -26.46 -13.32 -30.07
CA ARG A 618 -25.26 -12.80 -29.40
C ARG A 618 -25.16 -11.29 -29.60
N GLN A 619 -25.22 -10.53 -28.52
CA GLN A 619 -24.98 -9.09 -28.50
C GLN A 619 -23.65 -8.78 -27.79
N ALA A 620 -22.60 -8.48 -28.55
CA ALA A 620 -21.26 -8.15 -28.04
C ALA A 620 -20.76 -9.13 -26.95
N ASP A 621 -20.97 -8.76 -25.68
CA ASP A 621 -20.49 -9.43 -24.46
C ASP A 621 -21.56 -10.31 -23.76
N SER A 622 -22.77 -10.44 -24.32
CA SER A 622 -23.85 -11.26 -23.76
C SER A 622 -24.74 -11.91 -24.84
N TYR A 623 -25.68 -12.74 -24.39
CA TYR A 623 -26.72 -13.35 -25.24
C TYR A 623 -28.12 -12.89 -24.81
N ARG A 624 -29.02 -12.73 -25.78
CA ARG A 624 -30.45 -12.43 -25.58
C ARG A 624 -31.30 -13.58 -26.10
N ILE A 625 -32.47 -13.77 -25.50
CA ILE A 625 -33.43 -14.78 -25.92
C ILE A 625 -34.41 -14.14 -26.89
N LYS A 626 -34.43 -14.62 -28.13
CA LYS A 626 -35.37 -14.20 -29.16
C LYS A 626 -36.36 -15.31 -29.43
N ILE A 627 -37.63 -14.96 -29.50
CA ILE A 627 -38.73 -15.87 -29.78
C ILE A 627 -39.32 -15.56 -31.15
N THR A 628 -39.74 -16.60 -31.84
CA THR A 628 -40.55 -16.50 -33.04
C THR A 628 -41.97 -16.87 -32.68
N SER A 629 -42.92 -15.94 -32.83
CA SER A 629 -44.35 -16.23 -32.64
C SER A 629 -44.88 -17.10 -33.79
N VAL A 630 -46.06 -17.69 -33.60
CA VAL A 630 -46.77 -18.45 -34.65
C VAL A 630 -47.02 -17.59 -35.90
N ASP A 631 -47.18 -16.28 -35.72
CA ASP A 631 -47.34 -15.29 -36.81
C ASP A 631 -46.04 -14.97 -37.56
N GLY A 632 -44.92 -15.59 -37.19
CA GLY A 632 -43.61 -15.40 -37.83
C GLY A 632 -42.84 -14.15 -37.39
N SER A 633 -43.36 -13.39 -36.42
CA SER A 633 -42.68 -12.21 -35.85
C SER A 633 -41.48 -12.63 -34.99
N PHE A 634 -40.37 -11.89 -35.10
CA PHE A 634 -39.13 -12.14 -34.35
C PHE A 634 -38.96 -11.10 -33.23
N LEU A 635 -39.15 -11.52 -31.99
CA LEU A 635 -39.34 -10.63 -30.84
C LEU A 635 -38.34 -10.94 -29.70
N ASP A 636 -38.06 -9.94 -28.88
CA ASP A 636 -37.31 -10.15 -27.63
C ASP A 636 -38.24 -10.73 -26.55
N ALA A 637 -37.88 -11.88 -25.98
CA ALA A 637 -38.71 -12.56 -25.00
C ALA A 637 -39.03 -11.68 -23.79
N PHE A 638 -38.06 -10.88 -23.32
CA PHE A 638 -38.21 -10.02 -22.14
C PHE A 638 -39.06 -8.78 -22.40
N ALA A 639 -39.22 -8.38 -23.67
CA ALA A 639 -40.03 -7.23 -24.02
C ALA A 639 -41.52 -7.57 -24.21
N VAL A 640 -41.84 -8.84 -24.43
CA VAL A 640 -43.18 -9.27 -24.87
C VAL A 640 -43.85 -10.23 -23.90
N LEU A 641 -43.11 -11.14 -23.26
CA LEU A 641 -43.69 -12.13 -22.35
C LEU A 641 -43.99 -11.53 -20.97
N SER A 642 -45.11 -11.96 -20.37
CA SER A 642 -45.45 -11.65 -18.98
C SER A 642 -44.51 -12.36 -17.99
N GLU A 643 -44.53 -11.96 -16.72
CA GLU A 643 -43.68 -12.57 -15.70
C GLU A 643 -43.93 -14.09 -15.55
N GLY A 644 -45.20 -14.53 -15.60
CA GLY A 644 -45.58 -15.94 -15.57
C GLY A 644 -44.98 -16.72 -16.75
N HIS A 645 -45.07 -16.17 -17.95
CA HIS A 645 -44.49 -16.78 -19.16
C HIS A 645 -42.96 -16.79 -19.13
N LEU A 646 -42.31 -15.76 -18.57
CA LEU A 646 -40.86 -15.77 -18.38
C LEU A 646 -40.43 -16.86 -17.38
N ARG A 647 -41.19 -17.11 -16.32
CA ARG A 647 -40.90 -18.22 -15.38
C ARG A 647 -41.09 -19.59 -16.05
N ALA A 648 -42.14 -19.77 -16.85
CA ALA A 648 -42.35 -20.98 -17.66
C ALA A 648 -41.21 -21.19 -18.68
N LEU A 649 -40.75 -20.11 -19.32
CA LEU A 649 -39.61 -20.12 -20.23
C LEU A 649 -38.30 -20.50 -19.53
N GLY A 650 -38.03 -19.92 -18.36
CA GLY A 650 -36.88 -20.25 -17.53
C GLY A 650 -36.86 -21.73 -17.16
N LEU A 651 -38.01 -22.28 -16.74
CA LEU A 651 -38.15 -23.71 -16.44
C LEU A 651 -37.86 -24.56 -17.70
N SER A 652 -38.43 -24.19 -18.84
CA SER A 652 -38.28 -24.91 -20.11
C SER A 652 -36.82 -24.99 -20.57
N ILE A 653 -36.07 -23.89 -20.44
CA ILE A 653 -34.64 -23.85 -20.78
C ILE A 653 -33.83 -24.72 -19.81
N LEU A 654 -34.15 -24.73 -18.51
CA LEU A 654 -33.47 -25.59 -17.53
C LEU A 654 -33.75 -27.08 -17.77
N LEU A 655 -34.97 -27.45 -18.17
CA LEU A 655 -35.31 -28.83 -18.53
C LEU A 655 -34.57 -29.28 -19.81
N ALA A 656 -34.54 -28.44 -20.84
CA ALA A 656 -33.79 -28.72 -22.07
C ALA A 656 -32.28 -28.86 -21.82
N MET A 657 -31.73 -28.04 -20.91
CA MET A 657 -30.35 -28.18 -20.44
C MET A 657 -30.12 -29.50 -19.72
N ALA A 658 -31.05 -29.91 -18.85
CA ALA A 658 -30.93 -31.16 -18.13
C ALA A 658 -30.93 -32.36 -19.07
N GLU A 659 -31.81 -32.36 -20.07
CA GLU A 659 -31.90 -33.40 -21.10
C GLU A 659 -30.63 -33.49 -21.94
N LYS A 660 -30.12 -32.35 -22.42
CA LYS A 660 -28.87 -32.29 -23.20
C LYS A 660 -27.67 -32.87 -22.42
N ASN A 661 -27.59 -32.59 -21.13
CA ASN A 661 -26.53 -33.14 -20.26
C ASN A 661 -26.85 -34.55 -19.73
N ASN A 662 -28.02 -35.10 -20.08
CA ASN A 662 -28.53 -36.39 -19.65
C ASN A 662 -28.44 -36.60 -18.14
N PHE A 663 -28.92 -35.61 -17.37
CA PHE A 663 -28.89 -35.71 -15.91
C PHE A 663 -29.82 -36.85 -15.42
N PRO A 664 -29.34 -37.75 -14.55
CA PRO A 664 -30.16 -38.87 -14.06
C PRO A 664 -31.11 -38.48 -12.93
N LEU A 665 -30.96 -37.25 -12.39
CA LEU A 665 -31.74 -36.69 -11.30
C LEU A 665 -32.02 -35.21 -11.56
N ILE A 666 -33.25 -34.77 -11.23
CA ILE A 666 -33.60 -33.35 -11.07
C ILE A 666 -34.28 -33.13 -9.71
N VAL A 667 -33.85 -32.09 -9.00
CA VAL A 667 -34.44 -31.63 -7.74
C VAL A 667 -35.13 -30.30 -7.99
N PHE A 668 -36.44 -30.25 -7.73
CA PHE A 668 -37.28 -29.06 -7.84
C PHE A 668 -37.58 -28.52 -6.44
N ASP A 669 -36.99 -27.37 -6.10
CA ASP A 669 -37.23 -26.68 -4.84
C ASP A 669 -38.32 -25.62 -4.98
N ASP A 670 -39.55 -26.00 -4.65
CA ASP A 670 -40.75 -25.14 -4.65
C ASP A 670 -41.05 -24.45 -6.00
N VAL A 671 -40.53 -25.02 -7.09
CA VAL A 671 -40.55 -24.45 -8.46
C VAL A 671 -41.96 -24.22 -8.99
N VAL A 672 -42.85 -25.18 -8.76
CA VAL A 672 -44.22 -25.16 -9.25
C VAL A 672 -44.98 -23.93 -8.75
N ASN A 673 -44.64 -23.46 -7.55
CA ASN A 673 -45.30 -22.30 -6.95
C ASN A 673 -44.85 -20.97 -7.55
N ALA A 674 -43.79 -20.97 -8.36
CA ALA A 674 -43.41 -19.83 -9.17
C ALA A 674 -44.31 -19.68 -10.41
N ILE A 675 -45.02 -20.75 -10.82
CA ILE A 675 -45.79 -20.79 -12.06
C ILE A 675 -47.28 -20.65 -11.73
N ASP A 676 -48.02 -19.99 -12.63
CA ASP A 676 -49.44 -19.72 -12.46
C ASP A 676 -50.26 -21.02 -12.43
N THR A 677 -51.35 -20.99 -11.67
CA THR A 677 -52.14 -22.19 -11.31
C THR A 677 -52.63 -22.97 -12.52
N ASP A 678 -52.96 -22.27 -13.61
CA ASP A 678 -53.55 -22.85 -14.82
C ASP A 678 -52.54 -23.69 -15.62
N HIS A 679 -51.24 -23.37 -15.53
CA HIS A 679 -50.19 -24.15 -16.21
C HIS A 679 -49.67 -25.32 -15.35
N ARG A 680 -50.01 -25.37 -14.05
CA ARG A 680 -49.48 -26.40 -13.13
C ARG A 680 -49.91 -27.81 -13.48
N SER A 681 -51.12 -28.01 -14.01
CA SER A 681 -51.56 -29.32 -14.51
C SER A 681 -50.69 -29.81 -15.66
N ASN A 682 -50.39 -28.92 -16.60
CA ASN A 682 -49.60 -29.25 -17.79
C ASN A 682 -48.16 -29.65 -17.39
N ILE A 683 -47.61 -29.08 -16.32
CA ILE A 683 -46.31 -29.49 -15.75
C ILE A 683 -46.37 -30.94 -15.23
N ILE A 684 -47.45 -31.32 -14.55
CA ILE A 684 -47.62 -32.70 -14.07
C ILE A 684 -47.66 -33.64 -15.27
N ASP A 685 -48.48 -33.32 -16.28
CA ASP A 685 -48.58 -34.13 -17.49
C ASP A 685 -47.22 -34.25 -18.19
N LEU A 686 -46.47 -33.16 -18.30
CA LEU A 686 -45.12 -33.15 -18.85
C LEU A 686 -44.17 -34.09 -18.08
N PHE A 687 -44.24 -34.13 -16.74
CA PHE A 687 -43.39 -35.00 -15.93
C PHE A 687 -43.63 -36.50 -16.18
N PHE A 688 -44.82 -36.89 -16.61
CA PHE A 688 -45.17 -38.29 -16.88
C PHE A 688 -45.15 -38.66 -18.36
N SER A 689 -45.41 -37.71 -19.26
CA SER A 689 -45.50 -37.94 -20.71
C SER A 689 -44.15 -37.83 -21.44
N ASP A 690 -43.28 -36.89 -21.05
CA ASP A 690 -42.02 -36.66 -21.76
C ASP A 690 -41.03 -37.84 -21.63
N ALA A 691 -40.37 -38.18 -22.74
CA ALA A 691 -39.50 -39.35 -22.86
C ALA A 691 -38.24 -39.28 -21.96
N TYR A 692 -37.72 -38.08 -21.70
CA TYR A 692 -36.60 -37.87 -20.80
C TYR A 692 -37.07 -37.76 -19.34
N LEU A 693 -38.10 -36.97 -19.05
CA LEU A 693 -38.56 -36.75 -17.69
C LEU A 693 -39.17 -38.00 -17.04
N ARG A 694 -39.77 -38.90 -17.84
CA ARG A 694 -40.32 -40.18 -17.37
C ARG A 694 -39.26 -41.20 -16.93
N ARG A 695 -38.01 -41.09 -17.41
CA ARG A 695 -36.93 -42.06 -17.15
C ARG A 695 -35.94 -41.64 -16.07
N ILE A 696 -35.99 -40.39 -15.62
CA ILE A 696 -35.06 -39.85 -14.62
C ILE A 696 -35.68 -39.83 -13.22
N GLN A 697 -34.82 -39.75 -12.20
CA GLN A 697 -35.28 -39.51 -10.84
C GLN A 697 -35.66 -38.04 -10.66
N MET A 698 -36.77 -37.80 -9.98
CA MET A 698 -37.25 -36.47 -9.62
C MET A 698 -37.47 -36.41 -8.11
N VAL A 699 -36.99 -35.33 -7.50
CA VAL A 699 -37.30 -34.95 -6.11
C VAL A 699 -37.99 -33.59 -6.17
N LEU A 700 -39.28 -33.57 -5.86
CA LEU A 700 -40.13 -32.40 -5.98
C LEU A 700 -40.63 -31.97 -4.62
N THR A 701 -40.35 -30.72 -4.22
CA THR A 701 -40.95 -30.12 -3.03
C THR A 701 -42.02 -29.12 -3.42
N THR A 702 -43.12 -29.08 -2.68
CA THR A 702 -44.19 -28.09 -2.89
C THR A 702 -44.92 -27.75 -1.58
N HIS A 703 -45.43 -26.53 -1.47
CA HIS A 703 -46.44 -26.17 -0.47
C HIS A 703 -47.87 -26.14 -1.01
N ASP A 704 -48.05 -26.31 -2.32
CA ASP A 704 -49.37 -26.43 -2.93
C ASP A 704 -49.88 -27.86 -2.72
N ARG A 705 -50.90 -27.97 -1.86
CA ARG A 705 -51.55 -29.24 -1.54
C ARG A 705 -52.29 -29.80 -2.74
N LEU A 706 -52.96 -28.95 -3.53
CA LEU A 706 -53.73 -29.37 -4.70
C LEU A 706 -52.80 -29.97 -5.76
N PHE A 707 -51.67 -29.31 -6.00
CA PHE A 707 -50.65 -29.85 -6.90
C PHE A 707 -50.11 -31.19 -6.42
N TRP A 708 -49.78 -31.30 -5.12
CA TRP A 708 -49.30 -32.54 -4.53
C TRP A 708 -50.32 -33.69 -4.64
N GLU A 709 -51.59 -33.41 -4.35
CA GLU A 709 -52.68 -34.39 -4.49
C GLU A 709 -52.85 -34.82 -5.95
N ARG A 710 -52.92 -33.88 -6.90
CA ARG A 710 -53.01 -34.19 -8.34
C ARG A 710 -51.82 -35.02 -8.83
N PHE A 711 -50.61 -34.67 -8.41
CA PHE A 711 -49.42 -35.44 -8.76
C PHE A 711 -49.51 -36.88 -8.24
N CYS A 712 -49.96 -37.09 -6.99
CA CYS A 712 -50.13 -38.42 -6.43
C CYS A 712 -51.18 -39.23 -7.19
N ILE A 713 -52.29 -38.59 -7.59
CA ILE A 713 -53.36 -39.22 -8.38
C ILE A 713 -52.83 -39.70 -9.73
N ILE A 714 -52.15 -38.81 -10.47
CA ILE A 714 -51.59 -39.16 -11.79
C ILE A 714 -50.49 -40.22 -11.65
N ALA A 715 -49.65 -40.12 -10.61
CA ALA A 715 -48.59 -41.11 -10.35
C ALA A 715 -49.14 -42.53 -10.12
N GLN A 716 -50.28 -42.66 -9.44
CA GLN A 716 -50.95 -43.95 -9.20
C GLN A 716 -51.61 -44.51 -10.45
N ARG A 717 -52.18 -43.64 -11.29
CA ARG A 717 -52.86 -44.06 -12.51
C ARG A 717 -51.89 -44.40 -13.63
N HIS A 718 -50.64 -43.96 -13.52
CA HIS A 718 -49.61 -44.22 -14.51
C HIS A 718 -48.99 -45.63 -14.36
N ALA A 719 -48.54 -46.21 -15.47
CA ALA A 719 -47.90 -47.54 -15.49
C ALA A 719 -46.66 -47.69 -14.57
N GLN A 720 -46.13 -46.56 -14.07
CA GLN A 720 -45.01 -46.50 -13.13
C GLN A 720 -45.43 -46.35 -11.65
N GLN A 721 -46.68 -46.70 -11.30
CA GLN A 721 -47.23 -46.57 -9.93
C GLN A 721 -46.38 -47.16 -8.80
N VAL A 722 -45.56 -48.18 -9.07
CA VAL A 722 -44.67 -48.82 -8.06
C VAL A 722 -43.37 -48.01 -7.83
N GLN A 723 -43.13 -46.97 -8.62
CA GLN A 723 -41.88 -46.19 -8.62
C GLN A 723 -42.10 -44.72 -8.23
N TYR A 724 -43.11 -44.42 -7.42
CA TYR A 724 -43.24 -43.12 -6.75
C TYR A 724 -43.31 -43.23 -5.22
N THR A 725 -42.85 -42.17 -4.54
CA THR A 725 -43.05 -41.97 -3.09
C THR A 725 -43.66 -40.60 -2.85
N SER A 726 -44.52 -40.52 -1.82
CA SER A 726 -45.16 -39.30 -1.38
C SER A 726 -44.94 -39.14 0.12
N ASN A 727 -44.40 -37.99 0.52
CA ASN A 727 -44.01 -37.72 1.89
C ASN A 727 -44.53 -36.35 2.33
N VAL A 728 -44.96 -36.24 3.58
CA VAL A 728 -45.32 -34.97 4.20
C VAL A 728 -44.23 -34.60 5.20
N LEU A 729 -43.66 -33.42 5.05
CA LEU A 729 -42.67 -32.88 5.98
C LEU A 729 -43.37 -32.00 7.02
N SER A 730 -43.04 -32.22 8.29
CA SER A 730 -43.49 -31.39 9.40
C SER A 730 -42.31 -30.97 10.26
N TYR A 731 -42.29 -29.71 10.70
CA TYR A 731 -41.19 -29.18 11.51
C TYR A 731 -41.57 -29.19 12.99
N THR A 732 -40.72 -29.82 13.81
CA THR A 732 -40.85 -29.84 15.27
C THR A 732 -39.66 -29.12 15.94
N ASN A 733 -39.77 -28.87 17.25
CA ASN A 733 -38.66 -28.36 18.07
C ASN A 733 -37.38 -29.22 17.98
N LYS A 734 -37.54 -30.53 17.77
CA LYS A 734 -36.43 -31.49 17.58
C LYS A 734 -36.02 -31.69 16.11
N GLY A 735 -36.72 -31.08 15.16
CA GLY A 735 -36.38 -31.06 13.74
C GLY A 735 -37.46 -31.60 12.82
N ILE A 736 -37.09 -31.80 11.55
CA ILE A 736 -38.01 -32.28 10.51
C ILE A 736 -38.39 -33.74 10.79
N LEU A 737 -39.70 -33.97 10.90
CA LEU A 737 -40.34 -35.26 10.83
C LEU A 737 -40.85 -35.49 9.41
N ILE A 738 -40.69 -36.72 8.94
CA ILE A 738 -41.17 -37.16 7.63
C ILE A 738 -42.21 -38.21 7.88
N ILE A 739 -43.39 -37.99 7.31
CA ILE A 739 -44.51 -38.92 7.39
C ILE A 739 -44.72 -39.43 5.97
N ASP A 740 -44.51 -40.73 5.77
CA ASP A 740 -44.83 -41.40 4.53
C ASP A 740 -46.34 -41.26 4.32
N HIS A 741 -46.74 -40.59 3.24
CA HIS A 741 -48.14 -40.38 2.94
C HIS A 741 -48.57 -41.32 1.83
N VAL A 742 -49.39 -42.27 2.24
CA VAL A 742 -49.95 -43.27 1.37
C VAL A 742 -50.93 -42.59 0.42
N GLY A 743 -50.63 -42.64 -0.89
CA GLY A 743 -51.28 -41.76 -1.85
C GLY A 743 -52.70 -42.17 -2.25
N SER A 744 -53.11 -43.44 -2.10
CA SER A 744 -54.36 -43.90 -2.72
C SER A 744 -55.59 -43.39 -1.98
N PHE A 745 -56.64 -43.00 -2.71
CA PHE A 745 -57.91 -42.61 -2.08
C PHE A 745 -58.44 -43.71 -1.17
N GLN A 746 -58.26 -44.98 -1.56
CA GLN A 746 -58.67 -46.12 -0.75
C GLN A 746 -57.97 -46.15 0.62
N GLU A 747 -56.66 -46.01 0.63
CA GLU A 747 -55.88 -46.01 1.89
C GLU A 747 -56.15 -44.74 2.71
N LYS A 748 -56.40 -43.59 2.08
CA LYS A 748 -56.81 -42.35 2.77
C LYS A 748 -58.17 -42.49 3.45
N ILE A 749 -59.14 -43.10 2.78
CA ILE A 749 -60.48 -43.36 3.33
C ILE A 749 -60.37 -44.33 4.50
N LEU A 750 -59.63 -45.43 4.35
CA LEU A 750 -59.41 -46.41 5.41
C LEU A 750 -58.64 -45.81 6.60
N ALA A 751 -57.64 -44.96 6.35
CA ALA A 751 -56.89 -44.26 7.39
C ALA A 751 -57.78 -43.29 8.16
N ALA A 752 -58.60 -42.50 7.48
CA ALA A 752 -59.57 -41.61 8.12
C ALA A 752 -60.58 -42.40 8.97
N LEU A 753 -61.08 -43.52 8.45
CA LEU A 753 -61.99 -44.41 9.19
C LEU A 753 -61.31 -45.06 10.41
N SER A 754 -60.01 -45.37 10.34
CA SER A 754 -59.27 -45.98 11.45
C SER A 754 -59.15 -45.05 12.67
N VAL A 755 -59.22 -43.74 12.46
CA VAL A 755 -59.26 -42.72 13.52
C VAL A 755 -60.66 -42.14 13.74
N PHE A 756 -61.69 -42.81 13.20
CA PHE A 756 -63.10 -42.41 13.27
C PHE A 756 -63.41 -41.01 12.69
N ASP A 757 -62.58 -40.51 11.77
CA ASP A 757 -62.82 -39.27 11.03
C ASP A 757 -63.73 -39.54 9.83
N VAL A 758 -65.03 -39.70 10.12
CA VAL A 758 -66.10 -39.96 9.16
C VAL A 758 -66.20 -38.83 8.12
N ARG A 759 -65.94 -37.59 8.51
CA ARG A 759 -66.04 -36.42 7.63
C ARG A 759 -64.97 -36.47 6.54
N GLN A 760 -63.72 -36.70 6.91
CA GLN A 760 -62.65 -36.81 5.92
C GLN A 760 -62.84 -38.04 5.02
N ALA A 761 -63.24 -39.17 5.60
CA ALA A 761 -63.53 -40.37 4.82
C ALA A 761 -64.59 -40.09 3.72
N LEU A 762 -65.66 -39.36 4.03
CA LEU A 762 -66.68 -38.97 3.06
C LEU A 762 -66.17 -37.98 1.99
N LEU A 763 -65.34 -37.02 2.37
CA LEU A 763 -64.73 -36.07 1.43
C LEU A 763 -63.85 -36.81 0.41
N TYR A 764 -63.00 -37.73 0.86
CA TYR A 764 -62.18 -38.54 -0.04
C TYR A 764 -63.02 -39.49 -0.91
N CYS A 765 -64.09 -40.09 -0.38
CA CYS A 765 -65.06 -40.85 -1.19
C CYS A 765 -65.64 -40.01 -2.33
N ARG A 766 -66.03 -38.76 -2.04
CA ARG A 766 -66.55 -37.83 -3.07
C ARG A 766 -65.50 -37.55 -4.14
N ILE A 767 -64.30 -37.10 -3.75
CA ILE A 767 -63.24 -36.74 -4.71
C ILE A 767 -62.88 -37.95 -5.59
N TRP A 768 -62.83 -39.15 -5.02
CA TRP A 768 -62.58 -40.38 -5.78
C TRP A 768 -63.68 -40.61 -6.82
N PHE A 769 -64.95 -40.53 -6.43
CA PHE A 769 -66.09 -40.67 -7.34
C PHE A 769 -66.09 -39.64 -8.47
N GLU A 770 -65.92 -38.35 -8.15
CA GLU A 770 -65.91 -37.27 -9.15
C GLU A 770 -64.78 -37.47 -10.18
N SER A 771 -63.57 -37.76 -9.69
CA SER A 771 -62.39 -37.95 -10.53
C SER A 771 -62.51 -39.18 -11.43
N MET A 772 -63.18 -40.22 -10.95
CA MET A 772 -63.40 -41.48 -11.67
C MET A 772 -64.42 -41.30 -12.80
N VAL A 773 -65.53 -40.61 -12.55
CA VAL A 773 -66.56 -40.35 -13.56
C VAL A 773 -66.03 -39.45 -14.67
N LEU A 774 -65.30 -38.38 -14.32
CA LEU A 774 -64.69 -37.49 -15.31
C LEU A 774 -63.68 -38.23 -16.21
N GLU A 775 -62.83 -39.08 -15.63
CA GLU A 775 -61.89 -39.92 -16.39
C GLU A 775 -62.64 -40.82 -17.37
N PHE A 776 -63.71 -41.48 -16.94
CA PHE A 776 -64.50 -42.34 -17.81
C PHE A 776 -65.11 -41.55 -18.98
N CYS A 777 -65.68 -40.37 -18.70
CA CYS A 777 -66.26 -39.52 -19.73
C CYS A 777 -65.21 -39.04 -20.75
N ILE A 778 -63.98 -38.74 -20.31
CA ILE A 778 -62.87 -38.35 -21.18
C ILE A 778 -62.38 -39.54 -22.03
N GLU A 779 -62.12 -40.69 -21.41
CA GLU A 779 -61.61 -41.88 -22.12
C GLU A 779 -62.61 -42.42 -23.16
N ASN A 780 -63.93 -42.22 -22.94
CA ASN A 780 -64.99 -42.69 -23.83
C ASN A 780 -65.59 -41.58 -24.72
N GLU A 781 -64.96 -40.41 -24.79
CA GLU A 781 -65.40 -39.26 -25.62
C GLU A 781 -66.89 -38.90 -25.44
N VAL A 782 -67.39 -38.95 -24.20
CA VAL A 782 -68.81 -38.75 -23.89
C VAL A 782 -69.23 -37.30 -24.17
N LYS A 783 -70.20 -37.13 -25.08
CA LYS A 783 -70.71 -35.82 -25.48
C LYS A 783 -71.76 -35.31 -24.52
N VAL A 784 -71.71 -34.02 -24.19
CA VAL A 784 -72.66 -33.34 -23.30
C VAL A 784 -73.32 -32.17 -24.00
N THR A 785 -74.63 -32.00 -23.81
CA THR A 785 -75.40 -30.86 -24.30
C THR A 785 -75.73 -29.92 -23.14
N ALA A 786 -75.37 -28.64 -23.24
CA ALA A 786 -75.65 -27.64 -22.22
C ALA A 786 -76.79 -26.69 -22.63
N HIS A 787 -77.55 -26.20 -21.64
CA HIS A 787 -78.58 -25.18 -21.84
C HIS A 787 -78.16 -23.85 -21.21
N PHE A 788 -78.37 -22.74 -21.94
CA PHE A 788 -78.09 -21.39 -21.43
C PHE A 788 -79.20 -20.93 -20.47
N ASN A 789 -78.84 -20.45 -19.28
CA ASN A 789 -79.77 -19.93 -18.28
C ASN A 789 -79.39 -18.52 -17.80
N LYS A 790 -80.36 -17.76 -17.24
CA LYS A 790 -80.12 -16.37 -16.77
C LYS A 790 -79.08 -16.26 -15.64
N SER A 791 -78.84 -17.33 -14.89
CA SER A 791 -77.83 -17.35 -13.81
C SER A 791 -76.38 -17.42 -14.31
N GLN A 792 -76.14 -17.89 -15.55
CA GLN A 792 -74.81 -17.96 -16.16
C GLN A 792 -74.26 -16.60 -16.60
N LEU A 793 -75.11 -15.55 -16.70
CA LEU A 793 -74.71 -14.19 -17.08
C LEU A 793 -73.67 -13.53 -16.14
N LYS A 794 -73.48 -14.06 -14.92
CA LYS A 794 -72.54 -13.54 -13.92
C LYS A 794 -71.28 -14.40 -13.75
N LYS A 795 -71.13 -15.49 -14.52
CA LYS A 795 -70.00 -16.42 -14.43
C LYS A 795 -69.07 -16.24 -15.63
N SER A 796 -67.78 -16.56 -15.44
CA SER A 796 -66.74 -16.44 -16.47
C SER A 796 -66.83 -17.50 -17.59
N MET A 797 -67.57 -18.60 -17.37
CA MET A 797 -67.85 -19.65 -18.35
C MET A 797 -69.36 -19.80 -18.59
N TYR A 798 -69.78 -19.66 -19.85
CA TYR A 798 -71.19 -19.79 -20.25
C TYR A 798 -71.65 -21.25 -20.42
N LEU A 799 -70.72 -22.15 -20.75
CA LEU A 799 -70.96 -23.58 -20.90
C LEU A 799 -70.48 -24.29 -19.63
N GLN A 800 -71.37 -24.44 -18.65
CA GLN A 800 -71.07 -25.16 -17.42
C GLN A 800 -72.10 -26.27 -17.23
N VAL A 801 -71.61 -27.51 -17.21
CA VAL A 801 -72.40 -28.69 -16.91
C VAL A 801 -72.48 -28.85 -15.39
N SER A 802 -73.67 -29.10 -14.82
CA SER A 802 -73.76 -29.37 -13.39
C SER A 802 -73.06 -30.69 -13.05
N LEU A 803 -72.51 -30.81 -11.85
CA LEU A 803 -71.88 -32.06 -11.39
C LEU A 803 -72.88 -33.23 -11.47
N GLU A 804 -74.12 -33.00 -11.06
CA GLU A 804 -75.22 -33.96 -11.19
C GLU A 804 -75.44 -34.42 -12.64
N HIS A 805 -75.46 -33.49 -13.60
CA HIS A 805 -75.61 -33.88 -15.00
C HIS A 805 -74.39 -34.64 -15.49
N THR A 806 -73.19 -34.25 -15.05
CA THR A 806 -71.94 -34.96 -15.37
C THR A 806 -71.96 -36.41 -14.87
N PHE A 807 -72.49 -36.64 -13.66
CA PHE A 807 -72.62 -38.01 -13.13
C PHE A 807 -73.70 -38.83 -13.81
N SER A 808 -74.79 -38.22 -14.30
CA SER A 808 -75.80 -38.95 -15.09
C SER A 808 -75.27 -39.46 -16.43
N LEU A 809 -74.15 -38.91 -16.94
CA LEU A 809 -73.57 -39.34 -18.23
C LEU A 809 -73.05 -40.78 -18.22
N VAL A 810 -72.72 -41.32 -17.05
CA VAL A 810 -72.25 -42.71 -16.95
C VAL A 810 -73.39 -43.71 -16.83
N GLU A 811 -74.61 -43.30 -16.44
CA GLU A 811 -75.77 -44.19 -16.28
C GLU A 811 -76.02 -45.09 -17.51
N PRO A 812 -75.96 -44.58 -18.76
CA PRO A 812 -76.13 -45.41 -19.96
C PRO A 812 -75.04 -46.45 -20.14
N PHE A 813 -73.89 -46.37 -19.50
CA PHE A 813 -72.79 -47.34 -19.65
C PHE A 813 -72.86 -48.47 -18.62
N ILE A 814 -73.60 -48.28 -17.53
CA ILE A 814 -73.73 -49.21 -16.39
C ILE A 814 -75.17 -49.62 -16.11
N ASP A 815 -76.10 -49.37 -17.03
CA ASP A 815 -77.54 -49.68 -16.90
C ASP A 815 -77.86 -51.17 -16.65
N TYR A 816 -76.92 -52.07 -16.92
CA TYR A 816 -77.01 -53.49 -16.60
C TYR A 816 -77.02 -53.76 -15.08
N ASP A 817 -76.42 -52.88 -14.27
CA ASP A 817 -76.49 -52.92 -12.81
C ASP A 817 -76.26 -51.53 -12.19
N LEU A 818 -77.35 -50.83 -11.87
CA LEU A 818 -77.32 -49.51 -11.23
C LEU A 818 -77.29 -49.57 -9.70
N SER A 819 -77.16 -50.75 -9.08
CA SER A 819 -77.30 -50.90 -7.63
C SER A 819 -76.29 -50.05 -6.85
N TYR A 820 -75.01 -50.11 -7.24
CA TYR A 820 -73.93 -49.35 -6.60
C TYR A 820 -74.01 -47.84 -6.91
N PHE A 821 -74.32 -47.49 -8.15
CA PHE A 821 -74.48 -46.10 -8.57
C PHE A 821 -75.65 -45.41 -7.85
N ASN A 822 -76.81 -46.07 -7.77
CA ASN A 822 -77.97 -45.56 -7.03
C ASN A 822 -77.71 -45.50 -5.52
N PHE A 823 -76.94 -46.44 -4.97
CA PHE A 823 -76.52 -46.38 -3.57
C PHE A 823 -75.67 -45.14 -3.29
N ILE A 824 -74.67 -44.87 -4.13
CA ILE A 824 -73.84 -43.65 -4.03
C ILE A 824 -74.71 -42.40 -4.20
N LYS A 825 -75.62 -42.37 -5.18
CA LYS A 825 -76.53 -41.25 -5.46
C LYS A 825 -77.41 -40.88 -4.25
N ASN A 826 -77.87 -41.87 -3.50
CA ASN A 826 -78.75 -41.66 -2.35
C ASN A 826 -77.99 -41.33 -1.05
N ASP A 827 -76.79 -41.88 -0.85
CA ASP A 827 -76.08 -41.82 0.44
C ASP A 827 -74.82 -40.93 0.48
N LEU A 828 -74.23 -40.59 -0.67
CA LEU A 828 -73.06 -39.72 -0.75
C LEU A 828 -73.49 -38.24 -0.58
N VAL A 829 -73.58 -37.80 0.67
CA VAL A 829 -73.80 -36.40 1.12
C VAL A 829 -74.72 -35.61 0.20
N ASN A 830 -76.03 -35.69 0.44
CA ASN A 830 -77.07 -34.76 -0.02
C ASN A 830 -76.79 -34.24 -1.45
N TRP A 831 -77.09 -35.05 -2.47
CA TRP A 831 -76.82 -34.82 -3.90
C TRP A 831 -77.06 -33.37 -4.38
N GLY A 832 -78.07 -32.68 -3.84
CA GLY A 832 -78.36 -31.26 -4.14
C GLY A 832 -77.40 -30.21 -3.52
N GLY A 833 -76.58 -30.56 -2.52
CA GLY A 833 -75.58 -29.71 -1.87
C GLY A 833 -74.21 -29.70 -2.58
N GLN A 834 -74.03 -30.49 -3.64
CA GLN A 834 -72.79 -30.60 -4.39
C GLN A 834 -72.52 -29.38 -5.30
N ASN A 835 -73.52 -28.53 -5.55
CA ASN A 835 -73.44 -27.33 -6.40
C ASN A 835 -72.93 -26.05 -5.69
N GLN A 836 -72.04 -26.16 -4.70
CA GLN A 836 -71.32 -25.00 -4.17
C GLN A 836 -70.05 -24.78 -4.98
N GLU A 837 -70.19 -24.01 -6.06
CA GLU A 837 -69.06 -23.45 -6.78
C GLU A 837 -68.43 -22.33 -5.96
N HIS A 838 -67.10 -22.38 -5.84
CA HIS A 838 -66.26 -21.41 -5.12
C HIS A 838 -66.27 -21.51 -3.60
N HIS A 839 -65.65 -22.57 -3.05
CA HIS A 839 -64.81 -22.38 -1.88
C HIS A 839 -63.50 -23.13 -2.07
N ALA A 840 -62.40 -22.45 -1.76
CA ALA A 840 -61.09 -23.05 -1.59
C ALA A 840 -61.22 -24.35 -0.78
N PHE A 841 -60.45 -25.37 -1.17
CA PHE A 841 -60.26 -26.61 -0.42
C PHE A 841 -59.69 -26.32 0.98
N ASP A 842 -60.54 -25.82 1.88
CA ASP A 842 -60.24 -25.56 3.28
C ASP A 842 -60.89 -26.66 4.11
N GLU A 843 -60.07 -27.52 4.71
CA GLU A 843 -60.50 -28.53 5.69
C GLU A 843 -61.15 -27.87 6.94
N GLY A 844 -61.01 -26.55 7.09
CA GLY A 844 -61.74 -25.71 8.05
C GLY A 844 -63.19 -25.39 7.69
N SER A 845 -63.71 -25.86 6.53
CA SER A 845 -65.12 -25.71 6.19
C SER A 845 -66.01 -26.56 7.12
N LEU A 846 -66.47 -25.93 8.20
CA LEU A 846 -67.31 -26.52 9.24
C LEU A 846 -68.76 -26.84 8.77
N ASN A 847 -69.08 -26.61 7.49
CA ASN A 847 -70.42 -26.82 6.93
C ASN A 847 -70.71 -28.27 6.50
N PHE A 848 -69.92 -29.25 6.96
CA PHE A 848 -70.22 -30.67 6.82
C PHE A 848 -71.06 -31.17 8.00
N VAL A 849 -72.39 -31.15 7.84
CA VAL A 849 -73.29 -31.90 8.73
C VAL A 849 -73.23 -33.38 8.31
N HIS A 850 -72.57 -34.23 9.11
CA HIS A 850 -72.58 -35.68 8.90
C HIS A 850 -73.48 -36.37 9.94
N SER A 851 -74.50 -37.10 9.48
CA SER A 851 -75.32 -38.01 10.30
C SER A 851 -74.92 -39.48 10.14
N LYS A 852 -73.85 -39.77 9.39
CA LYS A 852 -73.41 -41.13 9.03
C LYS A 852 -72.38 -41.70 10.02
N THR A 853 -72.40 -43.02 10.18
CA THR A 853 -71.46 -43.81 10.99
C THR A 853 -70.30 -44.36 10.14
N SER A 854 -69.17 -44.72 10.76
CA SER A 854 -68.03 -45.33 10.05
C SER A 854 -68.44 -46.56 9.21
N SER A 855 -69.36 -47.38 9.73
CA SER A 855 -69.89 -48.56 9.03
C SER A 855 -70.69 -48.20 7.77
N GLU A 856 -71.41 -47.09 7.79
CA GLU A 856 -72.14 -46.61 6.59
C GLU A 856 -71.18 -46.03 5.56
N VAL A 857 -70.12 -45.35 5.98
CA VAL A 857 -69.09 -44.84 5.07
C VAL A 857 -68.30 -45.97 4.42
N VAL A 858 -68.02 -47.08 5.13
CA VAL A 858 -67.42 -48.28 4.52
C VAL A 858 -68.29 -48.83 3.39
N LYS A 859 -69.61 -48.85 3.55
CA LYS A 859 -70.52 -49.29 2.47
C LYS A 859 -70.48 -48.37 1.26
N ILE A 860 -70.37 -47.06 1.48
CA ILE A 860 -70.21 -46.06 0.42
C ILE A 860 -68.86 -46.27 -0.30
N TYR A 861 -67.79 -46.48 0.46
CA TYR A 861 -66.47 -46.82 -0.05
C TYR A 861 -66.50 -48.09 -0.93
N ASP A 862 -67.13 -49.16 -0.44
CA ASP A 862 -67.27 -50.40 -1.20
C ASP A 862 -68.08 -50.20 -2.49
N ALA A 863 -69.17 -49.41 -2.42
CA ALA A 863 -69.96 -49.10 -3.61
C ALA A 863 -69.14 -48.32 -4.67
N ILE A 864 -68.30 -47.36 -4.25
CA ILE A 864 -67.42 -46.63 -5.18
C ILE A 864 -66.37 -47.58 -5.79
N ARG A 865 -65.80 -48.48 -4.97
CA ARG A 865 -64.83 -49.50 -5.41
C ARG A 865 -65.42 -50.41 -6.49
N TYR A 866 -66.65 -50.91 -6.28
CA TYR A 866 -67.33 -51.75 -7.27
C TYR A 866 -67.76 -50.95 -8.50
N LEU A 867 -68.22 -49.71 -8.33
CA LEU A 867 -68.53 -48.83 -9.47
C LEU A 867 -67.31 -48.56 -10.34
N GLU A 868 -66.12 -48.39 -9.75
CA GLU A 868 -64.85 -48.26 -10.49
C GLU A 868 -64.57 -49.49 -11.34
N CYS A 869 -64.88 -50.68 -10.83
CA CYS A 869 -64.78 -51.93 -11.59
C CYS A 869 -65.79 -51.99 -12.74
N GLN A 870 -67.01 -51.45 -12.57
CA GLN A 870 -68.04 -51.39 -13.61
C GLN A 870 -67.68 -50.42 -14.74
N LEU A 871 -67.05 -49.29 -14.41
CA LEU A 871 -66.66 -48.27 -15.40
C LEU A 871 -65.36 -48.65 -16.14
N PHE A 872 -64.38 -49.24 -15.47
CA PHE A 872 -63.06 -49.54 -16.04
C PHE A 872 -62.78 -51.05 -16.12
N THR A 873 -63.76 -51.84 -16.57
CA THR A 873 -63.72 -53.32 -16.56
C THR A 873 -62.45 -53.92 -17.15
N ALA A 874 -62.06 -53.53 -18.38
CA ALA A 874 -60.88 -54.08 -19.06
C ALA A 874 -59.55 -53.72 -18.38
N LYS A 875 -59.37 -52.43 -18.04
CA LYS A 875 -58.17 -51.89 -17.37
C LYS A 875 -57.99 -52.50 -15.97
N LYS A 876 -59.09 -52.68 -15.23
CA LYS A 876 -59.10 -53.31 -13.91
C LYS A 876 -58.88 -54.81 -13.94
N ARG A 877 -59.36 -55.52 -14.97
CA ARG A 877 -59.07 -56.95 -15.16
C ARG A 877 -57.57 -57.20 -15.35
N GLU A 878 -56.94 -56.49 -16.28
CA GLU A 878 -55.51 -56.68 -16.57
C GLU A 878 -54.63 -56.32 -15.36
N SER A 879 -54.90 -55.17 -14.74
CA SER A 879 -54.16 -54.72 -13.55
C SER A 879 -54.42 -55.61 -12.33
N GLY A 880 -55.66 -56.07 -12.13
CA GLY A 880 -56.06 -56.95 -11.03
C GLY A 880 -55.41 -58.33 -11.12
N VAL A 881 -55.38 -58.96 -12.31
CA VAL A 881 -54.71 -60.26 -12.51
C VAL A 881 -53.21 -60.16 -12.21
N LYS A 882 -52.57 -59.10 -12.69
CA LYS A 882 -51.14 -58.85 -12.44
C LYS A 882 -50.87 -58.60 -10.95
N CYS A 883 -51.69 -57.76 -10.32
CA CYS A 883 -51.59 -57.44 -8.89
C CYS A 883 -51.81 -58.70 -8.02
N LEU A 884 -52.76 -59.56 -8.38
CA LEU A 884 -53.01 -60.82 -7.66
C LEU A 884 -51.81 -61.78 -7.79
N ALA A 885 -51.17 -61.85 -8.96
CA ALA A 885 -49.95 -62.63 -9.16
C ALA A 885 -48.78 -62.11 -8.30
N ASP A 886 -48.57 -60.79 -8.27
CA ASP A 886 -47.54 -60.15 -7.46
C ASP A 886 -47.81 -60.34 -5.94
N LEU A 887 -49.05 -60.13 -5.50
CA LEU A 887 -49.47 -60.35 -4.10
C LEU A 887 -49.29 -61.80 -3.66
N ASN A 888 -49.65 -62.77 -4.50
CA ASN A 888 -49.42 -64.19 -4.20
C ASN A 888 -47.92 -64.53 -4.13
N GLY A 889 -47.09 -63.89 -4.95
CA GLY A 889 -45.63 -63.97 -4.87
C GLY A 889 -45.10 -63.44 -3.52
N ASP A 890 -45.61 -62.29 -3.08
CA ASP A 890 -45.25 -61.66 -1.80
C ASP A 890 -45.74 -62.46 -0.59
N ILE A 891 -46.97 -63.01 -0.63
CA ILE A 891 -47.51 -63.91 0.38
C ILE A 891 -46.60 -65.14 0.51
N ALA A 892 -46.26 -65.78 -0.62
CA ALA A 892 -45.37 -66.95 -0.63
C ALA A 892 -43.97 -66.62 -0.08
N TRP A 893 -43.42 -65.45 -0.43
CA TRP A 893 -42.13 -65.00 0.11
C TRP A 893 -42.20 -64.73 1.61
N ARG A 894 -43.25 -64.06 2.09
CA ARG A 894 -43.43 -63.75 3.52
C ARG A 894 -43.70 -64.99 4.35
N GLN A 895 -44.46 -65.96 3.85
CA GLN A 895 -44.64 -67.27 4.50
C GLN A 895 -43.30 -68.00 4.66
N ARG A 896 -42.44 -68.01 3.63
CA ARG A 896 -41.08 -68.57 3.71
C ARG A 896 -40.19 -67.80 4.70
N LYS A 897 -40.36 -66.47 4.80
CA LYS A 897 -39.61 -65.63 5.73
C LYS A 897 -40.06 -65.84 7.17
N LEU A 898 -41.36 -66.01 7.42
CA LEU A 898 -41.94 -66.34 8.71
C LEU A 898 -41.39 -67.66 9.27
N ALA A 899 -41.26 -68.69 8.41
CA ALA A 899 -40.61 -69.95 8.78
C ALA A 899 -39.15 -69.78 9.24
N LYS A 900 -38.44 -68.76 8.75
CA LYS A 900 -37.06 -68.43 9.16
C LYS A 900 -36.98 -67.54 10.41
N LEU A 901 -38.10 -66.93 10.82
CA LEU A 901 -38.21 -66.01 11.95
C LEU A 901 -38.67 -66.68 13.25
N ALA A 902 -38.74 -68.01 13.30
CA ALA A 902 -39.16 -68.77 14.48
C ALA A 902 -38.34 -68.48 15.77
N LYS A 903 -37.13 -67.91 15.63
CA LYS A 903 -36.25 -67.51 16.75
C LYS A 903 -36.27 -66.01 17.07
N ALA A 904 -37.05 -65.19 16.35
CA ALA A 904 -37.15 -63.74 16.58
C ALA A 904 -38.04 -63.43 17.80
N PRO A 905 -37.93 -62.24 18.43
CA PRO A 905 -38.81 -61.82 19.53
C PRO A 905 -40.30 -61.89 19.14
N GLU A 906 -41.16 -62.20 20.12
CA GLU A 906 -42.61 -62.40 19.86
C GLU A 906 -43.29 -61.21 19.20
N GLU A 907 -42.89 -59.98 19.53
CA GLU A 907 -43.45 -58.75 18.95
C GLU A 907 -43.20 -58.67 17.44
N VAL A 908 -41.98 -59.01 17.01
CA VAL A 908 -41.59 -59.05 15.59
C VAL A 908 -42.31 -60.18 14.85
N GLN A 909 -42.52 -61.32 15.51
CA GLN A 909 -43.32 -62.41 14.94
C GLN A 909 -44.78 -61.99 14.78
N LYS A 910 -45.37 -61.32 15.77
CA LYS A 910 -46.76 -60.83 15.74
C LYS A 910 -46.96 -59.79 14.63
N GLU A 911 -46.03 -58.87 14.45
CA GLU A 911 -46.07 -57.87 13.37
C GLU A 911 -46.02 -58.53 11.98
N HIS A 912 -45.12 -59.49 11.78
CA HIS A 912 -45.03 -60.22 10.52
C HIS A 912 -46.27 -61.11 10.25
N HIS A 913 -46.86 -61.72 11.27
CA HIS A 913 -48.13 -62.46 11.14
C HIS A 913 -49.30 -61.52 10.81
N ALA A 914 -49.38 -60.35 11.45
CA ALA A 914 -50.41 -59.36 11.17
C ALA A 914 -50.31 -58.85 9.73
N ALA A 915 -49.09 -58.55 9.27
CA ALA A 915 -48.85 -58.12 7.90
C ALA A 915 -49.12 -59.23 6.87
N LEU A 916 -48.84 -60.50 7.19
CA LEU A 916 -49.20 -61.63 6.34
C LEU A 916 -50.73 -61.77 6.23
N LYS A 917 -51.45 -61.74 7.36
CA LYS A 917 -52.92 -61.79 7.37
C LYS A 917 -53.56 -60.65 6.58
N ALA A 918 -52.98 -59.45 6.64
CA ALA A 918 -53.46 -58.31 5.86
C ALA A 918 -53.31 -58.54 4.34
N LEU A 919 -52.19 -59.13 3.90
CA LEU A 919 -51.98 -59.48 2.49
C LEU A 919 -52.91 -60.60 2.03
N GLU A 920 -53.10 -61.63 2.85
CA GLU A 920 -54.05 -62.72 2.57
C GLU A 920 -55.48 -62.19 2.44
N LYS A 921 -55.90 -61.29 3.35
CA LYS A 921 -57.20 -60.61 3.26
C LYS A 921 -57.33 -59.81 1.96
N ARG A 922 -56.29 -59.05 1.58
CA ARG A 922 -56.30 -58.24 0.35
C ARG A 922 -56.35 -59.11 -0.91
N ALA A 923 -55.68 -60.25 -0.92
CA ALA A 923 -55.74 -61.20 -2.02
C ALA A 923 -57.17 -61.75 -2.21
N VAL A 924 -57.89 -62.04 -1.12
CA VAL A 924 -59.29 -62.46 -1.17
C VAL A 924 -60.20 -61.34 -1.68
N GLU A 925 -60.02 -60.10 -1.20
CA GLU A 925 -60.79 -58.94 -1.68
C GLU A 925 -60.57 -58.68 -3.18
N LEU A 926 -59.34 -58.86 -3.67
CA LEU A 926 -58.98 -58.68 -5.07
C LEU A 926 -59.53 -59.81 -5.96
N ASP A 927 -59.55 -61.05 -5.45
CA ASP A 927 -60.19 -62.18 -6.15
C ASP A 927 -61.71 -61.94 -6.29
N GLN A 928 -62.36 -61.40 -5.25
CA GLN A 928 -63.77 -60.99 -5.30
C GLN A 928 -64.01 -59.86 -6.31
N GLU A 929 -63.12 -58.86 -6.39
CA GLU A 929 -63.19 -57.80 -7.42
C GLU A 929 -63.07 -58.40 -8.82
N LEU A 930 -62.13 -59.32 -9.05
CA LEU A 930 -61.95 -59.98 -10.35
C LEU A 930 -63.16 -60.81 -10.75
N GLN A 931 -63.74 -61.58 -9.83
CA GLN A 931 -64.99 -62.32 -10.07
C GLN A 931 -66.15 -61.37 -10.43
N PHE A 932 -66.26 -60.24 -9.74
CA PHE A 932 -67.26 -59.22 -10.06
C PHE A 932 -67.01 -58.59 -11.44
N ILE A 933 -65.76 -58.29 -11.81
CA ILE A 933 -65.41 -57.76 -13.14
C ILE A 933 -65.82 -58.75 -14.25
N GLU A 934 -65.59 -60.05 -14.07
CA GLU A 934 -66.03 -61.07 -15.04
C GLU A 934 -67.56 -61.10 -15.17
N GLN A 935 -68.31 -60.91 -14.08
CA GLN A 935 -69.77 -60.76 -14.12
C GLN A 935 -70.19 -59.50 -14.88
N CYS A 936 -69.52 -58.36 -14.65
CA CYS A 936 -69.78 -57.12 -15.39
C CYS A 936 -69.53 -57.29 -16.89
N LEU A 937 -68.45 -57.97 -17.28
CA LEU A 937 -68.15 -58.27 -18.70
C LEU A 937 -69.21 -59.16 -19.34
N ALA A 938 -69.69 -60.18 -18.62
CA ALA A 938 -70.76 -61.04 -19.10
C ALA A 938 -72.09 -60.26 -19.28
N SER A 939 -72.46 -59.42 -18.32
CA SER A 939 -73.67 -58.59 -18.38
C SER A 939 -73.60 -57.51 -19.47
N ALA A 940 -72.44 -56.90 -19.67
CA ALA A 940 -72.21 -55.94 -20.76
C ALA A 940 -72.30 -56.61 -22.14
N ALA A 941 -71.73 -57.80 -22.31
CA ALA A 941 -71.82 -58.57 -23.55
C ALA A 941 -73.27 -59.02 -23.87
N GLN A 942 -74.04 -59.42 -22.85
CA GLN A 942 -75.47 -59.75 -23.01
C GLN A 942 -76.29 -58.53 -23.43
N ARG A 943 -75.94 -57.34 -22.94
CA ARG A 943 -76.57 -56.08 -23.33
C ARG A 943 -76.28 -55.70 -24.78
N GLU A 944 -75.04 -55.83 -25.23
CA GLU A 944 -74.69 -55.58 -26.64
C GLU A 944 -75.44 -56.52 -27.57
N GLN A 945 -75.54 -57.80 -27.21
CA GLN A 945 -76.36 -58.79 -27.94
C GLN A 945 -77.86 -58.44 -27.94
N ALA A 946 -78.38 -57.88 -26.85
CA ALA A 946 -79.78 -57.44 -26.76
C ALA A 946 -80.09 -56.16 -27.55
N LYS A 947 -79.07 -55.30 -27.81
CA LYS A 947 -79.18 -54.13 -28.70
C LYS A 947 -79.08 -54.48 -30.19
N GLU A 948 -78.49 -55.63 -30.52
CA GLU A 948 -78.35 -56.14 -31.89
C GLU A 948 -79.54 -56.99 -32.38
N LEU A 949 -80.51 -57.27 -31.50
CA LEU A 949 -81.80 -57.86 -31.88
C LEU A 949 -82.79 -56.73 -32.24
N PRO A 950 -83.42 -56.76 -33.42
CA PRO A 950 -84.21 -55.65 -33.97
C PRO A 950 -85.50 -55.32 -33.22
#